data_AF-A0A7C6U5H9-F1
#
_entry.id   AF-A0A7C6U5H9-F1
#
_cell.length_a   1.000
_cell.length_b   1.000
_cell.length_c   1.000
_cell.angle_alpha   90.00
_cell.angle_beta   90.00
_cell.angle_gamma   90.00
#
_symmetry.space_group_name_H-M   'P 1'
#
loop_
_entity.id
_entity.type
_entity.pdbx_description
1 polymer ?
#
loop_
_entity_poly.entity_id
_entity_poly.type
_entity_poly.pdbx_seq_one_letter_code
_entity_poly.pdbx_strand_id
1 'polypeptide(L)'
;MEERQDIQNIFRNGSTWLRADFHLHTKADKEFVYDGDENDFIRLYIEQLKNQNIGLGIVTNHNKFDKGEFVALKKKARKEGIGLFAGVEFSLKEGIHILIIFDDEWYQGETDNITKFLENAFYGIPNYDKPNYPNSNFSLKDTVEALDKIGYEYFIILAHIDDLNGLCVELRGRTLEDFVKQEPFNKVLAVQKSRNLENYNRLCGWTNRKIACVEGSDNAHGGIEAIGNGRVAYVKVGDFNLEALKFALIDLENRVVQKDKPLIKNSYIKSIAFEGGKLNGIQLDLSPELNNLIGIRGSGKSSILEVLRYTLGISLTRTSADSDYKNELIQFILGSGGRSVVTVVNERDEEYRLEKIYGQKENIFDKNGVLQQCSIEAVFKQPIYFGQKDLSNKNTDFESDLMQRLIGNKLKPIQYKIEAKKREVENTILETKKLQSLKTLKDETELTIKNAQQQLKFFKEKGVEEKLKQQTLFDADVVKVEETRKTIKSFYNDIAEIIENYQHLFSQETIIGSEINKEIFENLAVLMDKLKVEFSKLKQINETSNIFLKDIDIIITEIADKKENLKEEFAKIKRELNSDTINPDTFLTLNRQISTSKLKLQEIEKSEKKREELQTALSQHLYDLNNLWLEEYRLLEQEATRINETDNSLQIELGFKEQRSKFIDKLKQTFRGTNIRESTYQQISDSYKDFIEIRNDQTALKNLLNETQLSEFYRRFRENYAELLTFKVENKVVINYNGKSLDKHSLGQRASALILFLLAQKDNDVLIIDQPEDDLDNQTIYEDVIKEIKKSKGNMQFIFATHNANIPVLGDSEKVMSCAFDDNNISVQSGAIDSPQIQKDIVNIMEGGDEAFNRRKNIYSIWNVEKGK
;
A
#
# COMPACT_ATOMS: atom_id res chain seq x y z
N MET A 1 -24.41 3.21 39.28
CA MET A 1 -24.26 3.12 37.81
C MET A 1 -25.28 4.06 37.22
N GLU A 2 -24.91 5.33 37.06
CA GLU A 2 -25.72 6.29 36.30
C GLU A 2 -25.46 6.02 34.81
N GLU A 3 -26.54 5.97 34.03
CA GLU A 3 -26.52 5.85 32.57
C GLU A 3 -25.62 6.95 31.98
N ARG A 4 -24.47 6.55 31.43
CA ARG A 4 -23.65 7.41 30.59
C ARG A 4 -24.45 7.72 29.32
N GLN A 5 -25.17 8.84 29.31
CA GLN A 5 -25.62 9.45 28.06
C GLN A 5 -24.37 9.70 27.20
N ASP A 6 -24.30 9.07 26.03
CA ASP A 6 -23.19 9.20 25.07
C ASP A 6 -22.98 10.69 24.72
N ILE A 7 -21.95 11.30 25.28
CA ILE A 7 -21.47 12.61 24.85
C ILE A 7 -20.88 12.41 23.45
N GLN A 8 -21.36 13.17 22.48
CA GLN A 8 -20.79 13.16 21.13
C GLN A 8 -19.34 13.66 21.20
N ASN A 9 -18.38 12.73 21.21
CA ASN A 9 -16.97 13.07 21.23
C ASN A 9 -16.50 13.46 19.83
N ILE A 10 -16.52 14.77 19.54
CA ILE A 10 -16.09 15.33 18.26
C ILE A 10 -14.60 15.08 17.97
N PHE A 11 -13.79 14.78 19.00
CA PHE A 11 -12.36 14.53 18.91
C PHE A 11 -12.01 13.05 18.79
N ARG A 12 -12.99 12.20 18.44
CA ARG A 12 -12.80 10.75 18.29
C ARG A 12 -11.63 10.41 17.36
N ASN A 13 -11.51 11.11 16.23
CA ASN A 13 -10.41 10.97 15.26
C ASN A 13 -9.23 11.93 15.52
N GLY A 14 -9.15 12.56 16.70
CA GLY A 14 -8.08 13.49 17.06
C GLY A 14 -8.47 14.97 16.95
N SER A 15 -7.47 15.84 16.87
CA SER A 15 -7.68 17.29 16.73
C SER A 15 -8.47 17.64 15.46
N THR A 16 -9.39 18.58 15.58
CA THR A 16 -10.31 18.96 14.50
C THR A 16 -10.44 20.47 14.35
N TRP A 17 -10.70 20.93 13.13
CA TRP A 17 -10.94 22.33 12.81
C TRP A 17 -12.38 22.74 13.16
N LEU A 18 -12.51 23.65 14.11
CA LEU A 18 -13.77 24.20 14.58
C LEU A 18 -13.88 25.66 14.19
N ARG A 19 -15.05 26.07 13.67
CA ARG A 19 -15.36 27.50 13.57
C ARG A 19 -15.44 28.05 15.00
N ALA A 20 -14.70 29.11 15.26
CA ALA A 20 -14.61 29.74 16.55
C ALA A 20 -15.26 31.12 16.55
N ASP A 21 -15.91 31.47 17.65
CA ASP A 21 -16.36 32.81 17.96
C ASP A 21 -15.72 33.26 19.28
N PHE A 22 -14.71 34.13 19.19
CA PHE A 22 -13.90 34.55 20.33
C PHE A 22 -14.54 35.69 21.15
N HIS A 23 -15.71 36.19 20.76
CA HIS A 23 -16.31 37.35 21.41
C HIS A 23 -17.83 37.24 21.38
N LEU A 24 -18.39 36.64 22.44
CA LEU A 24 -19.82 36.41 22.58
C LEU A 24 -20.37 37.05 23.85
N HIS A 25 -21.54 37.68 23.74
CA HIS A 25 -22.30 38.20 24.87
C HIS A 25 -23.55 37.35 25.10
N THR A 26 -24.09 37.46 26.30
CA THR A 26 -25.25 36.71 26.79
C THR A 26 -26.24 37.66 27.45
N LYS A 27 -27.44 37.18 27.83
CA LYS A 27 -28.46 38.04 28.45
C LYS A 27 -28.04 38.64 29.81
N ALA A 28 -26.96 38.14 30.43
CA ALA A 28 -26.37 38.79 31.60
C ALA A 28 -25.75 40.16 31.28
N ASP A 29 -25.37 40.42 30.03
CA ASP A 29 -24.92 41.71 29.51
C ASP A 29 -26.10 42.66 29.31
N LYS A 30 -25.94 43.93 29.69
CA LYS A 30 -27.05 44.90 29.67
C LYS A 30 -27.38 45.44 28.27
N GLU A 31 -26.46 45.32 27.33
CA GLU A 31 -26.73 45.66 25.92
C GLU A 31 -27.32 44.48 25.15
N PHE A 32 -27.37 43.28 25.76
CA PHE A 32 -27.91 42.10 25.12
C PHE A 32 -29.40 42.18 24.85
N VAL A 33 -29.78 42.12 23.57
CA VAL A 33 -31.18 42.14 23.16
C VAL A 33 -31.77 40.74 23.18
N TYR A 34 -32.71 40.49 24.10
CA TYR A 34 -33.51 39.26 24.16
C TYR A 34 -34.90 39.53 24.74
N ASP A 35 -35.94 39.22 23.96
CA ASP A 35 -37.36 39.41 24.31
C ASP A 35 -38.14 38.08 24.43
N GLY A 36 -37.44 36.95 24.33
CA GLY A 36 -38.01 35.60 24.44
C GLY A 36 -38.19 35.10 25.89
N ASP A 37 -38.71 33.88 26.03
CA ASP A 37 -38.87 33.22 27.34
C ASP A 37 -37.50 32.90 27.97
N GLU A 38 -37.28 33.28 29.22
CA GLU A 38 -36.01 33.05 29.91
C GLU A 38 -35.60 31.57 29.96
N ASN A 39 -36.57 30.64 29.96
CA ASN A 39 -36.33 29.20 29.97
C ASN A 39 -35.84 28.69 28.60
N ASP A 40 -36.13 29.42 27.53
CA ASP A 40 -35.71 29.06 26.17
C ASP A 40 -34.34 29.62 25.81
N PHE A 41 -33.83 30.62 26.52
CA PHE A 41 -32.58 31.31 26.20
C PHE A 41 -31.42 30.35 25.94
N ILE A 42 -31.13 29.44 26.88
CA ILE A 42 -30.01 28.48 26.76
C ILE A 42 -30.19 27.58 25.54
N ARG A 43 -31.42 27.11 25.28
CA ARG A 43 -31.71 26.23 24.16
C ARG A 43 -31.49 26.96 22.84
N LEU A 44 -32.09 28.14 22.67
CA LEU A 44 -31.98 28.96 21.46
C LEU A 44 -30.55 29.42 21.20
N TYR A 45 -29.81 29.78 22.25
CA TYR A 45 -28.42 30.20 22.13
C TYR A 45 -27.53 29.08 21.56
N ILE A 46 -27.67 27.85 22.09
CA ILE A 46 -26.91 26.69 21.60
C ILE A 46 -27.39 26.24 20.21
N GLU A 47 -28.69 26.29 19.93
CA GLU A 47 -29.23 26.04 18.58
C GLU A 47 -28.64 27.01 17.56
N GLN A 48 -28.50 28.28 17.91
CA GLN A 48 -27.90 29.26 17.01
C GLN A 48 -26.41 29.00 16.77
N LEU A 49 -25.63 28.67 17.81
CA LEU A 49 -24.23 28.26 17.64
C LEU A 49 -24.12 27.08 16.66
N LYS A 50 -25.01 26.09 16.80
CA LYS A 50 -25.07 24.92 15.93
C LYS A 50 -25.47 25.28 14.50
N ASN A 51 -26.48 26.13 14.30
CA ASN A 51 -26.92 26.62 12.99
C ASN A 51 -25.80 27.36 12.26
N GLN A 52 -24.97 28.09 13.01
CA GLN A 52 -23.79 28.77 12.49
C GLN A 52 -22.56 27.85 12.37
N ASN A 53 -22.67 26.55 12.67
CA ASN A 53 -21.56 25.60 12.69
C ASN A 53 -20.39 26.05 13.62
N ILE A 54 -20.68 26.81 14.68
CA ILE A 54 -19.69 27.23 15.68
C ILE A 54 -19.45 26.06 16.64
N GLY A 55 -18.23 25.54 16.63
CA GLY A 55 -17.81 24.44 17.51
C GLY A 55 -17.06 24.93 18.76
N LEU A 56 -16.65 26.19 18.79
CA LEU A 56 -15.93 26.80 19.90
C LEU A 56 -16.40 28.25 20.10
N GLY A 57 -16.75 28.63 21.33
CA GLY A 57 -17.19 29.98 21.66
C GLY A 57 -16.57 30.48 22.97
N ILE A 58 -16.38 31.79 23.10
CA ILE A 58 -15.93 32.42 24.34
C ILE A 58 -16.95 33.46 24.77
N VAL A 59 -17.53 33.27 25.96
CA VAL A 59 -18.49 34.23 26.53
C VAL A 59 -17.72 35.31 27.26
N THR A 60 -17.89 36.57 26.85
CA THR A 60 -17.11 37.73 27.26
C THR A 60 -18.02 38.94 27.49
N ASN A 61 -18.98 38.86 28.43
CA ASN A 61 -19.85 40.01 28.72
C ASN A 61 -19.03 41.23 29.22
N HIS A 62 -19.53 42.44 29.00
CA HIS A 62 -18.87 43.68 29.39
C HIS A 62 -18.69 43.79 30.91
N ASN A 63 -17.45 43.76 31.37
CA ASN A 63 -17.02 43.87 32.77
C ASN A 63 -17.81 42.97 33.73
N LYS A 64 -18.33 41.83 33.27
CA LYS A 64 -19.23 40.97 34.04
C LYS A 64 -19.05 39.51 33.70
N PHE A 65 -19.12 38.66 34.73
CA PHE A 65 -19.22 37.22 34.58
C PHE A 65 -20.43 36.71 35.34
N ASP A 66 -21.37 36.06 34.65
CA ASP A 66 -22.49 35.35 35.29
C ASP A 66 -22.18 33.85 35.32
N LYS A 67 -21.71 33.39 36.47
CA LYS A 67 -21.32 31.99 36.68
C LYS A 67 -22.49 31.03 36.42
N GLY A 68 -23.70 31.36 36.87
CA GLY A 68 -24.86 30.48 36.77
C GLY A 68 -25.26 30.27 35.32
N GLU A 69 -25.40 31.36 34.57
CA GLU A 69 -25.70 31.35 33.15
C GLU A 69 -24.62 30.64 32.33
N PHE A 70 -23.35 30.99 32.55
CA PHE A 70 -22.24 30.40 31.80
C PHE A 70 -22.14 28.89 32.01
N VAL A 71 -22.24 28.40 33.26
CA VAL A 71 -22.19 26.96 33.56
C VAL A 71 -23.35 26.22 32.90
N ALA A 72 -24.54 26.83 32.88
CA ALA A 72 -25.72 26.24 32.24
C ALA A 72 -25.57 26.17 30.70
N LEU A 73 -25.08 27.24 30.07
CA LEU A 73 -24.73 27.27 28.64
C LEU A 73 -23.68 26.22 28.31
N LYS A 74 -22.56 26.21 29.04
CA LYS A 74 -21.44 25.26 28.84
C LYS A 74 -21.90 23.81 28.93
N LYS A 75 -22.74 23.48 29.92
CA LYS A 75 -23.28 22.12 30.08
C LYS A 75 -24.15 21.70 28.89
N LYS A 76 -25.00 22.60 28.37
CA LYS A 76 -25.83 22.31 27.20
C LYS A 76 -24.99 22.24 25.91
N ALA A 77 -24.05 23.16 25.72
CA ALA A 77 -23.11 23.19 24.61
C ALA A 77 -22.31 21.88 24.50
N ARG A 78 -21.76 21.40 25.62
CA ARG A 78 -20.94 20.18 25.66
C ARG A 78 -21.72 18.93 25.21
N LYS A 79 -23.04 18.86 25.46
CA LYS A 79 -23.89 17.76 24.98
C LYS A 79 -24.05 17.77 23.46
N GLU A 80 -23.96 18.93 22.84
CA GLU A 80 -24.02 19.12 21.38
C GLU A 80 -22.62 19.12 20.73
N GLY A 81 -21.56 18.83 21.51
CA GLY A 81 -20.18 18.82 21.01
C GLY A 81 -19.60 20.22 20.77
N ILE A 82 -20.08 21.25 21.47
CA ILE A 82 -19.60 22.64 21.37
C ILE A 82 -18.81 23.01 22.62
N GLY A 83 -17.61 23.57 22.45
CA GLY A 83 -16.76 24.06 23.55
C GLY A 83 -17.07 25.51 23.88
N LEU A 84 -17.42 25.79 25.14
CA LEU A 84 -17.56 27.17 25.63
C LEU A 84 -16.54 27.48 26.71
N PHE A 85 -15.88 28.63 26.57
CA PHE A 85 -14.86 29.14 27.48
C PHE A 85 -15.37 30.37 28.23
N ALA A 86 -15.00 30.47 29.50
CA ALA A 86 -15.34 31.60 30.35
C ALA A 86 -14.41 32.77 30.03
N GLY A 87 -14.99 33.95 29.90
CA GLY A 87 -14.23 35.17 29.70
C GLY A 87 -14.99 36.41 30.13
N VAL A 88 -14.32 37.54 30.02
CA VAL A 88 -14.86 38.88 30.27
C VAL A 88 -14.27 39.83 29.26
N GLU A 89 -15.10 40.70 28.68
CA GLU A 89 -14.60 41.89 27.99
C GLU A 89 -14.32 42.96 29.05
N PHE A 90 -13.04 43.19 29.31
CA PHE A 90 -12.56 44.02 30.40
C PHE A 90 -12.03 45.36 29.87
N SER A 91 -12.55 46.45 30.43
CA SER A 91 -12.13 47.82 30.12
C SER A 91 -10.90 48.22 30.96
N LEU A 92 -9.73 48.30 30.33
CA LEU A 92 -8.50 48.78 30.97
C LEU A 92 -8.59 50.26 31.35
N LYS A 93 -7.76 50.68 32.30
CA LYS A 93 -7.61 52.10 32.69
C LYS A 93 -7.31 53.01 31.50
N GLU A 94 -6.55 52.53 30.54
CA GLU A 94 -6.15 53.22 29.31
C GLU A 94 -7.30 53.42 28.31
N GLY A 95 -8.50 52.86 28.56
CA GLY A 95 -9.62 52.89 27.62
C GLY A 95 -9.59 51.79 26.56
N ILE A 96 -8.67 50.83 26.71
CA ILE A 96 -8.53 49.70 25.79
C ILE A 96 -9.36 48.53 26.29
N HIS A 97 -10.16 47.92 25.42
CA HIS A 97 -10.86 46.68 25.71
C HIS A 97 -9.97 45.47 25.45
N ILE A 98 -9.97 44.55 26.41
CA ILE A 98 -9.32 43.25 26.29
C ILE A 98 -10.30 42.14 26.64
N LEU A 99 -10.17 40.99 26.01
CA LEU A 99 -10.87 39.78 26.41
C LEU A 99 -9.93 38.98 27.31
N ILE A 100 -10.36 38.70 28.54
CA ILE A 100 -9.63 37.83 29.46
C ILE A 100 -10.32 36.48 29.45
N ILE A 101 -9.58 35.41 29.15
CA ILE A 101 -10.12 34.05 29.04
C ILE A 101 -9.58 33.23 30.21
N PHE A 102 -10.47 32.57 30.93
CA PHE A 102 -10.18 31.91 32.20
C PHE A 102 -10.30 30.39 32.10
N ASP A 103 -9.43 29.69 32.83
CA ASP A 103 -9.58 28.25 33.03
C ASP A 103 -10.78 27.92 33.94
N ASP A 104 -11.25 26.68 33.90
CA ASP A 104 -12.37 26.22 34.71
C ASP A 104 -12.14 26.39 36.21
N GLU A 105 -10.89 26.27 36.67
CA GLU A 105 -10.48 26.44 38.07
C GLU A 105 -10.91 27.79 38.69
N TRP A 106 -11.09 28.83 37.86
CA TRP A 106 -11.50 30.16 38.32
C TRP A 106 -12.91 30.22 38.92
N TYR A 107 -13.79 29.29 38.53
CA TYR A 107 -15.21 29.34 38.86
C TYR A 107 -15.79 27.98 39.32
N GLN A 108 -14.97 27.04 39.81
CA GLN A 108 -15.45 25.73 40.30
C GLN A 108 -16.13 25.81 41.68
N GLY A 109 -17.12 24.94 41.90
CA GLY A 109 -17.79 24.77 43.20
C GLY A 109 -18.47 26.06 43.67
N GLU A 110 -18.14 26.54 44.87
CA GLU A 110 -18.62 27.82 45.42
C GLU A 110 -17.70 29.00 45.07
N THR A 111 -16.54 28.75 44.46
CA THR A 111 -15.55 29.77 44.12
C THR A 111 -15.98 30.53 42.87
N ASP A 112 -15.91 31.86 42.91
CA ASP A 112 -16.00 32.74 41.75
C ASP A 112 -14.91 33.80 41.87
N ASN A 113 -13.71 33.46 41.40
CA ASN A 113 -12.56 34.37 41.45
C ASN A 113 -12.58 35.38 40.30
N ILE A 114 -13.37 35.15 39.25
CA ILE A 114 -13.56 36.11 38.16
C ILE A 114 -14.29 37.33 38.70
N THR A 115 -15.44 37.13 39.38
CA THR A 115 -16.19 38.23 39.99
C THR A 115 -15.37 38.96 41.05
N LYS A 116 -14.61 38.24 41.91
CA LYS A 116 -13.71 38.88 42.89
C LYS A 116 -12.61 39.73 42.23
N PHE A 117 -12.05 39.27 41.12
CA PHE A 117 -11.10 40.05 40.34
C PHE A 117 -11.74 41.35 39.82
N LEU A 118 -12.95 41.27 39.26
CA LEU A 118 -13.69 42.42 38.77
C LEU A 118 -14.02 43.42 39.89
N GLU A 119 -14.53 42.95 41.04
CA GLU A 119 -14.81 43.79 42.21
C GLU A 119 -13.58 44.56 42.69
N ASN A 120 -12.41 43.93 42.64
CA ASN A 120 -11.14 44.57 43.00
C ASN A 120 -10.72 45.61 41.94
N ALA A 121 -10.78 45.25 40.66
CA ALA A 121 -10.40 46.15 39.56
C ALA A 121 -11.28 47.41 39.47
N PHE A 122 -12.56 47.27 39.84
CA PHE A 122 -13.55 48.35 39.83
C PHE A 122 -13.85 48.90 41.23
N TYR A 123 -12.97 48.69 42.21
CA TYR A 123 -13.18 49.21 43.56
C TYR A 123 -13.45 50.73 43.55
N GLY A 124 -14.61 51.13 44.08
CA GLY A 124 -15.05 52.52 44.11
C GLY A 124 -15.72 53.04 42.82
N ILE A 125 -15.88 52.21 41.78
CA ILE A 125 -16.54 52.55 40.51
C ILE A 125 -17.92 51.88 40.48
N PRO A 126 -19.03 52.62 40.73
CA PRO A 126 -20.36 52.02 40.73
C PRO A 126 -20.87 51.74 39.30
N ASN A 127 -21.71 50.71 39.13
CA ASN A 127 -22.34 50.33 37.86
C ASN A 127 -21.34 50.09 36.71
N TYR A 128 -20.19 49.47 37.01
CA TYR A 128 -19.17 49.15 36.00
C TYR A 128 -19.64 48.13 34.94
N ASP A 129 -20.69 47.37 35.27
CA ASP A 129 -21.33 46.36 34.42
C ASP A 129 -22.53 46.91 33.63
N LYS A 130 -22.65 48.24 33.47
CA LYS A 130 -23.72 48.89 32.72
C LYS A 130 -23.17 49.93 31.74
N PRO A 131 -23.86 50.16 30.60
CA PRO A 131 -23.51 51.22 29.65
C PRO A 131 -23.42 52.58 30.35
N ASN A 132 -22.38 53.39 30.12
CA ASN A 132 -21.36 53.34 29.05
C ASN A 132 -20.08 52.51 29.37
N TYR A 133 -20.14 51.57 30.31
CA TYR A 133 -19.03 50.68 30.71
C TYR A 133 -17.73 51.44 31.07
N PRO A 134 -17.64 52.02 32.28
CA PRO A 134 -16.48 52.80 32.69
C PRO A 134 -15.20 51.96 32.70
N ASN A 135 -14.05 52.62 32.50
CA ASN A 135 -12.73 52.00 32.62
C ASN A 135 -12.44 51.58 34.06
N SER A 136 -11.71 50.47 34.22
CA SER A 136 -11.23 50.01 35.54
C SER A 136 -10.12 50.90 36.11
N ASN A 137 -9.75 50.65 37.37
CA ASN A 137 -8.58 51.26 37.98
C ASN A 137 -7.26 50.62 37.51
N PHE A 138 -7.30 49.51 36.77
CA PHE A 138 -6.15 48.68 36.47
C PHE A 138 -5.62 48.94 35.06
N SER A 139 -4.32 49.21 34.96
CA SER A 139 -3.57 49.09 33.70
C SER A 139 -3.42 47.63 33.27
N LEU A 140 -2.85 47.37 32.08
CA LEU A 140 -2.51 45.99 31.69
C LEU A 140 -1.60 45.31 32.74
N LYS A 141 -0.64 46.07 33.29
CA LYS A 141 0.27 45.59 34.32
C LYS A 141 -0.47 45.23 35.62
N ASP A 142 -1.28 46.14 36.13
CA ASP A 142 -2.05 45.90 37.37
C ASP A 142 -3.01 44.71 37.20
N THR A 143 -3.59 44.57 36.01
CA THR A 143 -4.46 43.45 35.64
C THR A 143 -3.72 42.12 35.72
N VAL A 144 -2.57 42.00 35.04
CA VAL A 144 -1.76 40.77 35.05
C VAL A 144 -1.26 40.44 36.46
N GLU A 145 -0.79 41.43 37.22
CA GLU A 145 -0.36 41.23 38.61
C GLU A 145 -1.50 40.73 39.51
N ALA A 146 -2.72 41.27 39.36
CA ALA A 146 -3.89 40.84 40.12
C ALA A 146 -4.34 39.42 39.74
N LEU A 147 -4.30 39.08 38.46
CA LEU A 147 -4.65 37.74 37.98
C LEU A 147 -3.62 36.69 38.40
N ASP A 148 -2.33 36.98 38.25
CA ASP A 148 -1.23 36.07 38.65
C ASP A 148 -1.23 35.82 40.17
N LYS A 149 -1.69 36.78 40.98
CA LYS A 149 -1.85 36.61 42.43
C LYS A 149 -2.93 35.58 42.81
N ILE A 150 -3.94 35.39 41.96
CA ILE A 150 -4.97 34.37 42.16
C ILE A 150 -4.41 32.97 41.85
N GLY A 151 -3.48 32.88 40.89
CA GLY A 151 -2.65 31.69 40.66
C GLY A 151 -3.25 30.62 39.75
N TYR A 152 -4.37 30.91 39.08
CA TYR A 152 -4.96 30.03 38.06
C TYR A 152 -4.64 30.51 36.64
N GLU A 153 -4.67 29.60 35.68
CA GLU A 153 -4.30 29.88 34.29
C GLU A 153 -5.33 30.77 33.57
N TYR A 154 -4.82 31.73 32.79
CA TYR A 154 -5.61 32.61 31.92
C TYR A 154 -4.78 33.07 30.71
N PHE A 155 -5.41 33.71 29.73
CA PHE A 155 -4.70 34.49 28.71
C PHE A 155 -5.55 35.68 28.24
N ILE A 156 -4.93 36.59 27.49
CA ILE A 156 -5.54 37.82 27.02
C ILE A 156 -5.63 37.85 25.49
N ILE A 157 -6.74 38.38 24.97
CA ILE A 157 -6.92 38.77 23.57
C ILE A 157 -7.18 40.27 23.53
N LEU A 158 -6.54 41.01 22.64
CA LEU A 158 -6.89 42.42 22.43
C LEU A 158 -8.17 42.51 21.60
N ALA A 159 -9.22 43.11 22.15
CA ALA A 159 -10.50 43.25 21.47
C ALA A 159 -10.41 44.32 20.38
N HIS A 160 -11.12 44.08 19.27
CA HIS A 160 -11.37 45.03 18.18
C HIS A 160 -10.26 46.09 17.94
N ILE A 161 -9.03 45.62 17.69
CA ILE A 161 -7.81 46.43 17.88
C ILE A 161 -7.71 47.70 17.01
N ASP A 162 -8.44 47.72 15.89
CA ASP A 162 -8.46 48.81 14.90
C ASP A 162 -9.74 49.68 14.99
N ASP A 163 -10.65 49.38 15.91
CA ASP A 163 -11.91 50.11 16.15
C ASP A 163 -11.86 50.90 17.49
N LEU A 164 -12.96 51.58 17.85
CA LEU A 164 -13.09 52.34 19.10
C LEU A 164 -12.77 51.46 20.32
N ASN A 165 -12.08 52.02 21.33
CA ASN A 165 -11.56 51.27 22.48
C ASN A 165 -10.56 50.15 22.11
N GLY A 166 -10.11 50.11 20.85
CA GLY A 166 -9.04 49.23 20.38
C GLY A 166 -7.66 49.83 20.58
N LEU A 167 -6.66 48.97 20.81
CA LEU A 167 -5.28 49.37 21.09
C LEU A 167 -4.72 50.40 20.08
N CYS A 168 -4.95 50.22 18.79
CA CYS A 168 -4.37 51.07 17.74
C CYS A 168 -5.11 52.40 17.54
N VAL A 169 -6.28 52.57 18.15
CA VAL A 169 -7.06 53.81 18.13
C VAL A 169 -6.76 54.66 19.36
N GLU A 170 -6.76 54.02 20.54
CA GLU A 170 -6.57 54.68 21.84
C GLU A 170 -5.13 55.13 22.07
N LEU A 171 -4.14 54.34 21.65
CA LEU A 171 -2.72 54.65 21.83
C LEU A 171 -2.03 54.93 20.48
N ARG A 172 -1.06 55.86 20.48
CA ARG A 172 -0.31 56.26 19.27
C ARG A 172 1.16 56.55 19.56
N GLY A 173 2.01 56.29 18.57
CA GLY A 173 3.44 56.62 18.66
C GLY A 173 4.14 55.86 19.79
N ARG A 174 4.92 56.57 20.62
CA ARG A 174 5.73 55.95 21.68
C ARG A 174 4.89 55.27 22.77
N THR A 175 3.73 55.81 23.13
CA THR A 175 2.90 55.21 24.20
C THR A 175 2.35 53.83 23.80
N LEU A 176 2.03 53.65 22.52
CA LEU A 176 1.63 52.35 21.97
C LEU A 176 2.80 51.36 21.99
N GLU A 177 3.99 51.79 21.59
CA GLU A 177 5.19 50.96 21.62
C GLU A 177 5.57 50.55 23.05
N ASP A 178 5.52 51.48 24.01
CA ASP A 178 5.79 51.22 25.42
C ASP A 178 4.76 50.24 26.01
N PHE A 179 3.48 50.36 25.64
CA PHE A 179 2.42 49.43 26.07
C PHE A 179 2.65 48.01 25.56
N VAL A 180 3.19 47.84 24.35
CA VAL A 180 3.45 46.51 23.77
C VAL A 180 4.73 45.88 24.34
N LYS A 181 5.73 46.70 24.69
CA LYS A 181 7.04 46.23 25.17
C LYS A 181 7.07 45.88 26.66
N GLN A 182 6.00 46.12 27.41
CA GLN A 182 5.93 45.74 28.81
C GLN A 182 5.83 44.22 28.98
N GLU A 183 6.47 43.67 30.02
CA GLU A 183 6.48 42.23 30.32
C GLU A 183 5.06 41.61 30.42
N PRO A 184 4.05 42.26 31.04
CA PRO A 184 2.66 41.77 31.05
C PRO A 184 2.05 41.46 29.68
N PHE A 185 2.56 42.07 28.60
CA PHE A 185 2.09 41.81 27.23
C PHE A 185 2.36 40.36 26.79
N ASN A 186 3.26 39.63 27.45
CA ASN A 186 3.50 38.20 27.20
C ASN A 186 2.23 37.34 27.39
N LYS A 187 1.27 37.79 28.21
CA LYS A 187 -0.03 37.12 28.41
C LYS A 187 -1.01 37.31 27.26
N VAL A 188 -0.74 38.23 26.32
CA VAL A 188 -1.56 38.45 25.12
C VAL A 188 -1.22 37.37 24.09
N LEU A 189 -2.19 36.52 23.72
CA LEU A 189 -1.97 35.43 22.77
C LEU A 189 -2.64 35.66 21.41
N ALA A 190 -3.64 36.55 21.34
CA ALA A 190 -4.32 36.87 20.09
C ALA A 190 -4.76 38.33 20.01
N VAL A 191 -5.11 38.75 18.80
CA VAL A 191 -5.78 40.02 18.50
C VAL A 191 -7.07 39.76 17.75
N GLN A 192 -8.14 40.44 18.11
CA GLN A 192 -9.46 40.27 17.51
C GLN A 192 -9.75 41.40 16.51
N LYS A 193 -10.44 41.04 15.40
CA LYS A 193 -10.86 41.97 14.34
C LYS A 193 -9.71 42.86 13.83
N SER A 194 -8.50 42.32 13.72
CA SER A 194 -7.37 43.00 13.06
C SER A 194 -7.69 43.18 11.57
N ARG A 195 -7.80 44.43 11.12
CA ARG A 195 -8.14 44.83 9.74
C ARG A 195 -7.02 45.56 9.04
N ASN A 196 -6.10 46.17 9.80
CA ASN A 196 -4.99 46.93 9.26
C ASN A 196 -3.68 46.14 9.31
N LEU A 197 -3.19 45.75 8.13
CA LEU A 197 -1.95 44.97 7.99
C LEU A 197 -0.72 45.73 8.50
N GLU A 198 -0.67 47.06 8.37
CA GLU A 198 0.44 47.86 8.85
C GLU A 198 0.48 47.88 10.38
N ASN A 199 -0.66 48.08 11.03
CA ASN A 199 -0.78 48.02 12.49
C ASN A 199 -0.37 46.64 13.02
N TYR A 200 -0.85 45.57 12.38
CA TYR A 200 -0.49 44.20 12.75
C TYR A 200 1.01 43.92 12.59
N ASN A 201 1.62 44.34 11.47
CA ASN A 201 3.05 44.15 11.23
C ASN A 201 3.91 44.92 12.23
N ARG A 202 3.51 46.16 12.60
CA ARG A 202 4.19 46.93 13.66
C ARG A 202 4.10 46.22 15.01
N LEU A 203 2.92 45.72 15.37
CA LEU A 203 2.71 44.95 16.60
C LEU A 203 3.64 43.74 16.65
N CYS A 204 3.68 42.93 15.59
CA CYS A 204 4.55 41.76 15.50
C CYS A 204 6.03 42.13 15.54
N GLY A 205 6.41 43.27 14.95
CA GLY A 205 7.76 43.81 14.98
C GLY A 205 8.21 44.19 16.39
N TRP A 206 7.34 44.81 17.19
CA TRP A 206 7.65 45.19 18.57
C TRP A 206 7.71 43.98 19.51
N THR A 207 6.86 42.97 19.31
CA THR A 207 6.88 41.75 20.12
C THR A 207 7.90 40.72 19.65
N ASN A 208 8.53 40.93 18.49
CA ASN A 208 9.41 39.97 17.83
C ASN A 208 8.77 38.57 17.67
N ARG A 209 7.44 38.52 17.49
CA ARG A 209 6.67 37.29 17.25
C ARG A 209 5.38 37.60 16.50
N LYS A 210 4.88 36.63 15.73
CA LYS A 210 3.51 36.67 15.20
C LYS A 210 2.51 36.44 16.33
N ILE A 211 1.34 37.06 16.21
CA ILE A 211 0.23 36.95 17.18
C ILE A 211 -0.99 36.44 16.43
N ALA A 212 -1.73 35.49 17.00
CA ALA A 212 -2.90 34.93 16.31
C ALA A 212 -3.96 36.02 16.04
N CYS A 213 -4.51 36.05 14.83
CA CYS A 213 -5.62 36.95 14.50
C CYS A 213 -6.93 36.17 14.53
N VAL A 214 -7.80 36.51 15.46
CA VAL A 214 -9.09 35.83 15.69
C VAL A 214 -10.28 36.73 15.34
N GLU A 215 -11.45 36.12 15.26
CA GLU A 215 -12.72 36.79 14.94
C GLU A 215 -13.75 36.47 16.02
N GLY A 216 -14.73 37.37 16.17
CA GLY A 216 -15.89 37.14 17.01
C GLY A 216 -17.04 38.04 16.61
N SER A 217 -18.26 37.59 16.90
CA SER A 217 -19.48 38.27 16.46
C SER A 217 -19.79 39.53 17.24
N ASP A 218 -19.38 39.62 18.51
CA ASP A 218 -19.61 40.79 19.36
C ASP A 218 -21.11 41.13 19.36
N ASN A 219 -21.89 40.12 19.74
CA ASN A 219 -23.32 40.05 19.49
C ASN A 219 -24.18 40.75 20.55
N ALA A 220 -23.61 41.61 21.40
CA ALA A 220 -24.35 42.32 22.46
C ALA A 220 -25.63 42.98 21.89
N HIS A 221 -25.47 43.90 20.95
CA HIS A 221 -26.59 44.66 20.38
C HIS A 221 -27.55 43.83 19.51
N GLY A 222 -27.07 42.73 18.93
CA GLY A 222 -27.84 41.91 17.99
C GLY A 222 -28.44 40.64 18.59
N GLY A 223 -28.22 40.40 19.88
CA GLY A 223 -28.78 39.26 20.61
C GLY A 223 -28.32 37.91 20.07
N ILE A 224 -29.22 36.91 20.15
CA ILE A 224 -28.94 35.55 19.66
C ILE A 224 -28.73 35.55 18.14
N GLU A 225 -29.57 36.27 17.37
CA GLU A 225 -29.51 36.23 15.91
C GLU A 225 -28.18 36.71 15.33
N ALA A 226 -27.46 37.58 16.05
CA ALA A 226 -26.17 38.10 15.63
C ALA A 226 -24.98 37.16 15.90
N ILE A 227 -25.17 36.07 16.63
CA ILE A 227 -24.13 35.05 16.86
C ILE A 227 -23.60 34.57 15.51
N GLY A 228 -22.27 34.57 15.36
CA GLY A 228 -21.60 34.17 14.12
C GLY A 228 -21.65 35.20 12.99
N ASN A 229 -22.21 36.40 13.18
CA ASN A 229 -22.12 37.43 12.16
C ASN A 229 -20.68 37.94 12.00
N GLY A 230 -20.35 38.41 10.79
CA GLY A 230 -19.04 38.97 10.48
C GLY A 230 -18.07 37.98 9.85
N ARG A 231 -16.77 38.22 10.02
CA ARG A 231 -15.72 37.33 9.50
C ARG A 231 -15.58 36.10 10.39
N VAL A 232 -15.04 35.04 9.82
CA VAL A 232 -14.90 33.75 10.51
C VAL A 232 -13.44 33.38 10.70
N ALA A 233 -13.18 32.73 11.83
CA ALA A 233 -11.91 32.08 12.14
C ALA A 233 -12.17 30.61 12.48
N TYR A 234 -11.23 29.76 12.10
CA TYR A 234 -11.19 28.35 12.45
C TYR A 234 -9.98 28.11 13.35
N VAL A 235 -10.19 27.32 14.39
CA VAL A 235 -9.15 26.90 15.32
C VAL A 235 -9.10 25.37 15.36
N LYS A 236 -7.89 24.81 15.37
CA LYS A 236 -7.68 23.37 15.49
C LYS A 236 -7.38 23.00 16.94
N VAL A 237 -8.28 22.27 17.56
CA VAL A 237 -8.15 21.80 18.94
C VAL A 237 -8.52 20.32 19.03
N GLY A 238 -7.97 19.64 20.03
CA GLY A 238 -8.22 18.24 20.33
C GLY A 238 -8.92 17.98 21.65
N ASP A 239 -9.20 19.03 22.41
CA ASP A 239 -9.96 18.98 23.67
C ASP A 239 -10.56 20.36 23.98
N PHE A 240 -11.58 20.41 24.84
CA PHE A 240 -12.24 21.65 25.29
C PHE A 240 -11.66 22.11 26.64
N ASN A 241 -10.34 22.26 26.71
CA ASN A 241 -9.62 22.80 27.87
C ASN A 241 -8.82 24.06 27.47
N LEU A 242 -8.43 24.88 28.46
CA LEU A 242 -7.77 26.16 28.18
C LEU A 242 -6.40 25.96 27.52
N GLU A 243 -5.66 24.93 27.90
CA GLU A 243 -4.33 24.61 27.37
C GLU A 243 -4.38 24.30 25.87
N ALA A 244 -5.39 23.55 25.41
CA ALA A 244 -5.62 23.24 24.00
C ALA A 244 -5.84 24.52 23.17
N LEU A 245 -6.66 25.45 23.69
CA LEU A 245 -6.92 26.73 23.03
C LEU A 245 -5.66 27.61 23.03
N LYS A 246 -4.95 27.70 24.16
CA LYS A 246 -3.66 28.41 24.25
C LYS A 246 -2.66 27.86 23.25
N PHE A 247 -2.51 26.54 23.17
CA PHE A 247 -1.59 25.88 22.27
C PHE A 247 -1.93 26.19 20.81
N ALA A 248 -3.21 26.18 20.44
CA ALA A 248 -3.64 26.56 19.09
C ALA A 248 -3.29 28.01 18.73
N LEU A 249 -3.43 28.96 19.68
CA LEU A 249 -3.06 30.37 19.45
C LEU A 249 -1.54 30.57 19.39
N ILE A 250 -0.76 29.77 20.10
CA ILE A 250 0.71 29.80 20.05
C ILE A 250 1.21 29.21 18.73
N ASP A 251 0.69 28.05 18.31
CA ASP A 251 1.03 27.40 17.03
C ASP A 251 0.11 27.87 15.89
N LEU A 252 -0.04 29.20 15.76
CA LEU A 252 -1.00 29.84 14.86
C LEU A 252 -0.85 29.41 13.39
N GLU A 253 0.36 29.09 12.95
CA GLU A 253 0.61 28.71 11.55
C GLU A 253 -0.01 27.35 11.19
N ASN A 254 -0.16 26.46 12.17
CA ASN A 254 -0.69 25.12 11.96
C ASN A 254 -2.14 24.97 12.46
N ARG A 255 -2.60 25.87 13.34
CA ARG A 255 -3.84 25.70 14.10
C ARG A 255 -4.83 26.86 14.06
N VAL A 256 -4.52 27.98 13.40
CA VAL A 256 -5.45 29.10 13.23
C VAL A 256 -5.53 29.51 11.77
N VAL A 257 -6.75 29.50 11.21
CA VAL A 257 -7.00 29.93 9.82
C VAL A 257 -8.19 30.89 9.78
N GLN A 258 -8.05 31.97 9.02
CA GLN A 258 -9.15 32.89 8.76
C GLN A 258 -9.85 32.54 7.44
N LYS A 259 -11.16 32.82 7.36
CA LYS A 259 -12.04 32.64 6.18
C LYS A 259 -12.50 31.22 5.91
N ASP A 260 -11.63 30.35 5.38
CA ASP A 260 -12.05 29.05 4.84
C ASP A 260 -11.57 27.91 5.74
N LYS A 261 -12.47 26.97 6.01
CA LYS A 261 -12.12 25.75 6.75
C LYS A 261 -11.12 24.93 5.92
N PRO A 262 -9.98 24.50 6.50
CA PRO A 262 -9.08 23.59 5.80
C PRO A 262 -9.79 22.29 5.38
N LEU A 263 -9.54 21.85 4.15
CA LEU A 263 -10.15 20.66 3.55
C LEU A 263 -9.16 19.50 3.54
N ILE A 264 -9.66 18.30 3.84
CA ILE A 264 -8.94 17.04 3.63
C ILE A 264 -9.16 16.60 2.19
N LYS A 265 -8.07 16.38 1.45
CA LYS A 265 -8.11 16.02 0.02
C LYS A 265 -7.66 14.60 -0.26
N ASN A 266 -6.95 13.97 0.68
CA ASN A 266 -6.46 12.61 0.55
C ASN A 266 -7.52 11.58 0.92
N SER A 267 -7.42 10.40 0.31
CA SER A 267 -7.98 9.19 0.93
C SER A 267 -7.25 8.87 2.23
N TYR A 268 -7.93 8.24 3.19
CA TYR A 268 -7.35 7.94 4.49
C TYR A 268 -7.98 6.72 5.15
N ILE A 269 -7.24 6.15 6.10
CA ILE A 269 -7.73 5.09 6.99
C ILE A 269 -8.42 5.77 8.16
N LYS A 270 -9.73 5.57 8.32
CA LYS A 270 -10.54 6.18 9.36
C LYS A 270 -10.43 5.45 10.69
N SER A 271 -10.37 4.11 10.66
CA SER A 271 -10.20 3.30 11.86
C SER A 271 -9.72 1.88 11.56
N ILE A 272 -9.20 1.21 12.59
CA ILE A 272 -8.99 -0.24 12.62
C ILE A 272 -9.58 -0.80 13.92
N ALA A 273 -10.35 -1.88 13.81
CA ALA A 273 -10.93 -2.61 14.92
C ALA A 273 -10.53 -4.09 14.87
N PHE A 274 -10.45 -4.72 16.03
CA PHE A 274 -9.99 -6.09 16.18
C PHE A 274 -11.00 -6.92 16.99
N GLU A 275 -11.25 -8.14 16.52
CA GLU A 275 -12.11 -9.12 17.17
C GLU A 275 -11.38 -10.46 17.28
N GLY A 276 -11.36 -11.03 18.47
CA GLY A 276 -10.50 -12.16 18.80
C GLY A 276 -9.03 -11.78 18.97
N GLY A 277 -8.21 -12.75 19.38
CA GLY A 277 -6.79 -12.54 19.62
C GLY A 277 -6.47 -11.60 20.79
N LYS A 278 -5.25 -11.05 20.78
CA LYS A 278 -4.69 -10.20 21.86
C LYS A 278 -5.14 -8.74 21.81
N LEU A 279 -5.80 -8.34 20.73
CA LEU A 279 -6.36 -7.00 20.51
C LEU A 279 -7.90 -6.99 20.61
N ASN A 280 -8.52 -8.09 21.07
CA ASN A 280 -9.97 -8.26 21.04
C ASN A 280 -10.73 -7.07 21.67
N GLY A 281 -11.66 -6.48 20.92
CA GLY A 281 -12.50 -5.37 21.38
C GLY A 281 -11.83 -4.01 21.30
N ILE A 282 -10.58 -3.92 20.81
CA ILE A 282 -9.90 -2.65 20.61
C ILE A 282 -10.31 -2.06 19.27
N GLN A 283 -10.64 -0.78 19.28
CA GLN A 283 -10.82 0.04 18.10
C GLN A 283 -9.92 1.27 18.19
N LEU A 284 -9.17 1.52 17.12
CA LEU A 284 -8.31 2.69 16.96
C LEU A 284 -8.90 3.57 15.88
N ASP A 285 -9.34 4.76 16.27
CA ASP A 285 -9.81 5.80 15.36
C ASP A 285 -8.63 6.71 14.99
N LEU A 286 -8.43 6.93 13.69
CA LEU A 286 -7.28 7.61 13.12
C LEU A 286 -7.70 8.97 12.54
N SER A 287 -6.85 9.97 12.70
CA SER A 287 -6.93 11.26 12.00
C SER A 287 -6.61 11.09 10.52
N PRO A 288 -7.24 11.82 9.59
CA PRO A 288 -6.81 11.88 8.19
C PRO A 288 -5.41 12.47 7.97
N GLU A 289 -4.78 13.02 9.02
CA GLU A 289 -3.46 13.66 9.00
C GLU A 289 -2.44 12.83 9.79
N LEU A 290 -1.82 13.37 10.86
CA LEU A 290 -0.72 12.72 11.57
C LEU A 290 -1.18 11.90 12.78
N ASN A 291 -0.89 10.60 12.73
CA ASN A 291 -1.16 9.61 13.76
C ASN A 291 0.13 9.02 14.32
N ASN A 292 0.24 8.93 15.65
CA ASN A 292 1.41 8.35 16.30
C ASN A 292 1.02 7.26 17.31
N LEU A 293 1.52 6.04 17.12
CA LEU A 293 1.53 4.99 18.12
C LEU A 293 2.79 5.13 18.96
N ILE A 294 2.62 5.35 20.26
CA ILE A 294 3.71 5.55 21.22
C ILE A 294 3.71 4.43 22.26
N GLY A 295 4.86 4.19 22.90
CA GLY A 295 4.98 3.18 23.94
C GLY A 295 6.40 2.68 24.09
N ILE A 296 6.68 1.97 25.18
CA ILE A 296 7.98 1.33 25.40
C ILE A 296 8.25 0.19 24.40
N ARG A 297 9.48 -0.32 24.35
CA ARG A 297 9.78 -1.51 23.52
C ARG A 297 8.92 -2.70 23.97
N GLY A 298 8.37 -3.44 23.01
CA GLY A 298 7.47 -4.57 23.28
C GLY A 298 6.01 -4.19 23.58
N SER A 299 5.63 -2.91 23.51
CA SER A 299 4.28 -2.47 23.86
C SER A 299 3.17 -2.76 22.83
N GLY A 300 3.50 -3.41 21.70
CA GLY A 300 2.52 -3.78 20.66
C GLY A 300 2.36 -2.79 19.49
N LYS A 301 3.13 -1.69 19.42
CA LYS A 301 3.05 -0.71 18.32
C LYS A 301 3.23 -1.34 16.93
N SER A 302 4.36 -2.02 16.71
CA SER A 302 4.68 -2.72 15.46
C SER A 302 3.64 -3.79 15.14
N SER A 303 3.12 -4.47 16.15
CA SER A 303 2.06 -5.48 15.99
C SER A 303 0.79 -4.90 15.38
N ILE A 304 0.35 -3.72 15.85
CA ILE A 304 -0.82 -3.03 15.30
C ILE A 304 -0.57 -2.64 13.84
N LEU A 305 0.60 -2.08 13.53
CA LEU A 305 0.95 -1.70 12.15
C LEU A 305 1.04 -2.90 11.20
N GLU A 306 1.60 -4.02 11.66
CA GLU A 306 1.69 -5.26 10.86
C GLU A 306 0.31 -5.88 10.60
N VAL A 307 -0.62 -5.83 11.55
CA VAL A 307 -2.01 -6.27 11.30
C VAL A 307 -2.73 -5.30 10.34
N LEU A 308 -2.50 -4.00 10.47
CA LEU A 308 -3.04 -3.01 9.52
C LEU A 308 -2.53 -3.29 8.09
N ARG A 309 -1.21 -3.49 7.92
CA ARG A 309 -0.58 -3.89 6.66
C ARG A 309 -1.22 -5.16 6.08
N TYR A 310 -1.36 -6.19 6.91
CA TYR A 310 -1.96 -7.48 6.53
C TYR A 310 -3.40 -7.34 6.04
N THR A 311 -4.19 -6.53 6.74
CA THR A 311 -5.61 -6.29 6.43
C THR A 311 -5.76 -5.55 5.11
N LEU A 312 -4.87 -4.60 4.83
CA LEU A 312 -4.81 -3.84 3.58
C LEU A 312 -4.22 -4.61 2.39
N GLY A 313 -3.89 -5.90 2.56
CA GLY A 313 -3.33 -6.74 1.50
C GLY A 313 -1.93 -6.31 1.03
N ILE A 314 -1.22 -5.50 1.83
CA ILE A 314 0.15 -5.07 1.51
C ILE A 314 1.10 -6.24 1.78
N SER A 315 1.69 -6.79 0.73
CA SER A 315 2.60 -7.95 0.84
C SER A 315 3.99 -7.53 1.30
N LEU A 316 4.65 -8.38 2.10
CA LEU A 316 6.08 -8.21 2.40
C LEU A 316 6.90 -8.54 1.15
N THR A 317 7.91 -7.73 0.89
CA THR A 317 8.82 -7.89 -0.25
C THR A 317 10.02 -8.76 0.14
N ARG A 318 10.78 -9.28 -0.84
CA ARG A 318 11.97 -10.11 -0.58
C ARG A 318 13.08 -9.38 0.18
N THR A 319 13.05 -8.05 0.16
CA THR A 319 13.97 -7.16 0.87
C THR A 319 13.41 -6.70 2.22
N SER A 320 12.17 -7.03 2.57
CA SER A 320 11.61 -6.66 3.87
C SER A 320 12.40 -7.34 4.98
N ALA A 321 12.80 -6.57 6.00
CA ALA A 321 13.52 -7.13 7.14
C ALA A 321 12.61 -8.10 7.92
N ASP A 322 13.17 -9.24 8.35
CA ASP A 322 12.56 -10.22 9.25
C ASP A 322 11.14 -10.68 8.83
N SER A 323 10.97 -11.08 7.55
CA SER A 323 9.66 -11.45 7.01
C SER A 323 8.96 -12.60 7.75
N ASP A 324 9.74 -13.59 8.20
CA ASP A 324 9.21 -14.75 8.93
C ASP A 324 8.63 -14.31 10.28
N TYR A 325 9.40 -13.50 11.03
CA TYR A 325 8.95 -12.91 12.28
C TYR A 325 7.68 -12.05 12.12
N LYS A 326 7.61 -11.22 11.08
CA LYS A 326 6.42 -10.38 10.79
C LYS A 326 5.17 -11.23 10.52
N ASN A 327 5.31 -12.35 9.81
CA ASN A 327 4.19 -13.26 9.56
C ASN A 327 3.77 -14.03 10.83
N GLU A 328 4.73 -14.51 11.61
CA GLU A 328 4.47 -15.13 12.93
C GLU A 328 3.79 -14.16 13.90
N LEU A 329 4.15 -12.87 13.85
CA LEU A 329 3.55 -11.83 14.67
C LEU A 329 2.05 -11.66 14.39
N ILE A 330 1.64 -11.70 13.12
CA ILE A 330 0.22 -11.63 12.75
C ILE A 330 -0.55 -12.81 13.34
N GLN A 331 0.01 -14.02 13.24
CA GLN A 331 -0.58 -15.23 13.81
C GLN A 331 -0.71 -15.13 15.33
N PHE A 332 0.33 -14.63 16.00
CA PHE A 332 0.36 -14.44 17.44
C PHE A 332 -0.68 -13.43 17.94
N ILE A 333 -0.90 -12.36 17.18
CA ILE A 333 -1.80 -11.26 17.56
C ILE A 333 -3.26 -11.60 17.29
N LEU A 334 -3.58 -12.09 16.10
CA LEU A 334 -4.96 -12.42 15.72
C LEU A 334 -5.41 -13.79 16.26
N GLY A 335 -4.49 -14.74 16.39
CA GLY A 335 -4.83 -16.11 16.76
C GLY A 335 -5.72 -16.81 15.72
N SER A 336 -6.30 -17.95 16.11
CA SER A 336 -7.24 -18.67 15.24
C SER A 336 -8.60 -17.96 15.22
N GLY A 337 -9.07 -17.62 14.02
CA GLY A 337 -10.38 -16.96 13.82
C GLY A 337 -10.40 -15.46 14.15
N GLY A 338 -9.27 -14.87 14.53
CA GLY A 338 -9.18 -13.42 14.74
C GLY A 338 -9.49 -12.65 13.47
N ARG A 339 -10.24 -11.56 13.64
CA ARG A 339 -10.72 -10.69 12.57
C ARG A 339 -10.23 -9.27 12.79
N SER A 340 -9.74 -8.65 11.73
CA SER A 340 -9.47 -7.21 11.68
C SER A 340 -10.45 -6.54 10.72
N VAL A 341 -10.91 -5.35 11.11
CA VAL A 341 -11.86 -4.54 10.36
C VAL A 341 -11.27 -3.15 10.19
N VAL A 342 -10.93 -2.78 8.95
CA VAL A 342 -10.36 -1.47 8.62
C VAL A 342 -11.41 -0.65 7.89
N THR A 343 -11.68 0.55 8.38
CA THR A 343 -12.57 1.51 7.70
C THR A 343 -11.71 2.51 6.96
N VAL A 344 -11.94 2.67 5.66
CA VAL A 344 -11.22 3.59 4.78
C VAL A 344 -12.18 4.58 4.13
N VAL A 345 -11.69 5.78 3.83
CA VAL A 345 -12.41 6.82 3.09
C VAL A 345 -11.62 7.13 1.83
N ASN A 346 -12.26 7.07 0.67
CA ASN A 346 -11.61 7.34 -0.62
C ASN A 346 -11.57 8.84 -0.95
N GLU A 347 -10.95 9.21 -2.08
CA GLU A 347 -10.85 10.62 -2.52
C GLU A 347 -12.19 11.29 -2.83
N ARG A 348 -13.27 10.50 -2.96
CA ARG A 348 -14.64 10.97 -3.21
C ARG A 348 -15.46 11.07 -1.92
N ASP A 349 -14.81 10.95 -0.76
CA ASP A 349 -15.43 10.95 0.57
C ASP A 349 -16.42 9.78 0.75
N GLU A 350 -16.18 8.65 0.08
CA GLU A 350 -16.95 7.42 0.24
C GLU A 350 -16.26 6.47 1.22
N GLU A 351 -17.04 5.96 2.18
CA GLU A 351 -16.56 5.04 3.22
C GLU A 351 -16.73 3.57 2.80
N TYR A 352 -15.66 2.79 2.99
CA TYR A 352 -15.63 1.34 2.77
C TYR A 352 -15.08 0.63 4.00
N ARG A 353 -15.59 -0.57 4.26
CA ARG A 353 -15.17 -1.43 5.37
C ARG A 353 -14.50 -2.69 4.82
N LEU A 354 -13.23 -2.86 5.16
CA LEU A 354 -12.38 -4.00 4.77
C LEU A 354 -12.31 -4.97 5.95
N GLU A 355 -12.86 -6.17 5.80
CA GLU A 355 -12.82 -7.22 6.82
C GLU A 355 -11.88 -8.34 6.41
N LYS A 356 -10.98 -8.74 7.30
CA LYS A 356 -10.07 -9.87 7.06
C LYS A 356 -10.00 -10.78 8.28
N ILE A 357 -10.39 -12.04 8.10
CA ILE A 357 -10.17 -13.10 9.07
C ILE A 357 -8.79 -13.69 8.81
N TYR A 358 -8.03 -14.00 9.87
CA TYR A 358 -6.71 -14.58 9.74
C TYR A 358 -6.72 -15.84 8.85
N GLY A 359 -5.85 -15.85 7.84
CA GLY A 359 -5.71 -16.93 6.85
C GLY A 359 -6.74 -16.90 5.72
N GLN A 360 -7.68 -15.95 5.71
CA GLN A 360 -8.72 -15.82 4.69
C GLN A 360 -8.52 -14.60 3.79
N LYS A 361 -9.23 -14.59 2.67
CA LYS A 361 -9.28 -13.43 1.76
C LYS A 361 -10.13 -12.32 2.39
N GLU A 362 -9.76 -11.08 2.14
CA GLU A 362 -10.53 -9.90 2.54
C GLU A 362 -11.92 -9.84 1.90
N ASN A 363 -12.89 -9.33 2.66
CA ASN A 363 -14.21 -8.93 2.20
C ASN A 363 -14.31 -7.40 2.25
N ILE A 364 -14.93 -6.80 1.24
CA ILE A 364 -15.07 -5.34 1.11
C ILE A 364 -16.55 -5.01 1.17
N PHE A 365 -16.94 -4.09 2.06
CA PHE A 365 -18.32 -3.61 2.18
C PHE A 365 -18.39 -2.12 1.90
N ASP A 366 -19.45 -1.66 1.24
CA ASP A 366 -19.76 -0.24 1.13
C ASP A 366 -20.37 0.32 2.43
N LYS A 367 -20.65 1.63 2.44
CA LYS A 367 -21.32 2.31 3.57
C LYS A 367 -22.68 1.74 3.97
N ASN A 368 -23.35 0.99 3.09
CA ASN A 368 -24.65 0.37 3.35
C ASN A 368 -24.50 -1.08 3.85
N GLY A 369 -23.27 -1.59 3.96
CA GLY A 369 -22.99 -2.97 4.37
C GLY A 369 -23.13 -3.99 3.22
N VAL A 370 -23.17 -3.54 1.96
CA VAL A 370 -23.26 -4.42 0.80
C VAL A 370 -21.87 -4.90 0.40
N LEU A 371 -21.71 -6.22 0.27
CA LEU A 371 -20.47 -6.86 -0.15
C LEU A 371 -20.13 -6.48 -1.60
N GLN A 372 -18.92 -5.95 -1.80
CA GLN A 372 -18.37 -5.54 -3.09
C GLN A 372 -17.42 -6.63 -3.61
N GLN A 373 -17.63 -7.06 -4.86
CA GLN A 373 -16.75 -8.03 -5.54
C GLN A 373 -15.63 -7.32 -6.29
N CYS A 374 -14.84 -6.52 -5.58
CA CYS A 374 -13.69 -5.80 -6.13
C CYS A 374 -12.43 -6.05 -5.30
N SER A 375 -11.29 -5.52 -5.75
CA SER A 375 -10.06 -5.52 -4.95
C SER A 375 -9.99 -4.26 -4.08
N ILE A 376 -9.12 -4.26 -3.07
CA ILE A 376 -8.91 -3.10 -2.19
C ILE A 376 -8.48 -1.88 -3.03
N GLU A 377 -7.64 -2.09 -4.05
CA GLU A 377 -7.12 -1.01 -4.89
C GLU A 377 -8.20 -0.31 -5.73
N ALA A 378 -9.35 -0.95 -5.95
CA ALA A 378 -10.47 -0.34 -6.67
C ALA A 378 -11.22 0.69 -5.82
N VAL A 379 -11.16 0.57 -4.49
CA VAL A 379 -11.90 1.43 -3.55
C VAL A 379 -10.99 2.34 -2.73
N PHE A 380 -9.70 2.00 -2.61
CA PHE A 380 -8.75 2.71 -1.77
C PHE A 380 -7.35 2.68 -2.37
N LYS A 381 -6.68 3.84 -2.45
CA LYS A 381 -5.28 3.89 -2.88
C LYS A 381 -4.41 3.17 -1.86
N GLN A 382 -3.62 2.21 -2.32
CA GLN A 382 -2.82 1.39 -1.43
C GLN A 382 -1.76 2.24 -0.70
N PRO A 383 -1.68 2.17 0.65
CA PRO A 383 -0.69 2.91 1.40
C PRO A 383 0.74 2.45 1.11
N ILE A 384 1.69 3.37 1.28
CA ILE A 384 3.10 3.01 1.33
C ILE A 384 3.44 2.62 2.77
N TYR A 385 4.01 1.42 2.92
CA TYR A 385 4.39 0.86 4.21
C TYR A 385 5.91 0.64 4.28
N PHE A 386 6.53 1.08 5.37
CA PHE A 386 7.89 0.71 5.78
C PHE A 386 7.84 0.12 7.18
N GLY A 387 8.27 -1.14 7.31
CA GLY A 387 8.46 -1.76 8.62
C GLY A 387 9.77 -1.29 9.27
N GLN A 388 9.99 -1.75 10.50
CA GLN A 388 11.21 -1.45 11.25
C GLN A 388 12.48 -1.81 10.44
N LYS A 389 13.41 -0.86 10.33
CA LYS A 389 14.69 -0.97 9.58
C LYS A 389 14.56 -1.16 8.07
N ASP A 390 13.37 -0.99 7.49
CA ASP A 390 13.22 -1.06 6.04
C ASP A 390 13.96 0.12 5.35
N LEU A 391 13.99 1.32 5.95
CA LEU A 391 14.55 2.53 5.30
C LEU A 391 16.08 2.52 5.18
N SER A 392 16.79 1.84 6.10
CA SER A 392 18.25 1.74 6.10
C SER A 392 18.80 0.50 5.38
N ASN A 393 17.94 -0.32 4.76
CA ASN A 393 18.36 -1.60 4.19
C ASN A 393 19.35 -1.45 3.02
N LYS A 394 20.61 -1.90 3.20
CA LYS A 394 21.68 -1.79 2.18
C LYS A 394 21.62 -2.82 1.05
N ASN A 395 20.60 -3.65 0.98
CA ASN A 395 20.49 -4.65 -0.09
C ASN A 395 20.55 -3.97 -1.46
N THR A 396 21.26 -4.61 -2.40
CA THR A 396 21.44 -4.13 -3.79
C THR A 396 20.13 -3.91 -4.55
N ASP A 397 19.04 -4.42 -3.99
CA ASP A 397 17.71 -4.41 -4.58
C ASP A 397 16.80 -3.38 -3.94
N PHE A 398 17.26 -2.65 -2.92
CA PHE A 398 16.41 -1.71 -2.18
C PHE A 398 15.81 -0.63 -3.09
N GLU A 399 16.60 -0.04 -3.99
CA GLU A 399 16.10 1.02 -4.87
C GLU A 399 15.07 0.48 -5.88
N SER A 400 15.25 -0.77 -6.32
CA SER A 400 14.27 -1.47 -7.16
C SER A 400 13.00 -1.82 -6.38
N ASP A 401 13.13 -2.25 -5.12
CA ASP A 401 12.01 -2.50 -4.21
C ASP A 401 11.22 -1.21 -3.93
N LEU A 402 11.91 -0.10 -3.69
CA LEU A 402 11.29 1.21 -3.50
C LEU A 402 10.47 1.61 -4.72
N MET A 403 11.06 1.51 -5.92
CA MET A 403 10.32 1.75 -7.16
C MET A 403 9.11 0.82 -7.28
N GLN A 404 9.23 -0.45 -6.91
CA GLN A 404 8.10 -1.36 -6.90
C GLN A 404 7.02 -0.96 -5.88
N ARG A 405 7.38 -0.44 -4.70
CA ARG A 405 6.40 0.07 -3.71
C ARG A 405 5.66 1.31 -4.22
N LEU A 406 6.32 2.17 -5.00
CA LEU A 406 5.72 3.39 -5.54
C LEU A 406 4.82 3.14 -6.75
N ILE A 407 5.28 2.32 -7.71
CA ILE A 407 4.62 2.19 -9.02
C ILE A 407 4.27 0.74 -9.39
N GLY A 408 4.58 -0.24 -8.54
CA GLY A 408 4.34 -1.66 -8.83
C GLY A 408 2.89 -2.00 -9.15
N ASN A 409 1.93 -1.26 -8.59
CA ASN A 409 0.51 -1.42 -8.92
C ASN A 409 0.20 -1.11 -10.39
N LYS A 410 0.83 -0.07 -10.96
CA LYS A 410 0.70 0.26 -12.38
C LYS A 410 1.29 -0.83 -13.28
N LEU A 411 2.21 -1.64 -12.76
CA LEU A 411 2.90 -2.73 -13.48
C LEU A 411 2.16 -4.07 -13.41
N LYS A 412 1.21 -4.28 -12.48
CA LYS A 412 0.48 -5.56 -12.34
C LYS A 412 -0.13 -6.06 -13.67
N PRO A 413 -0.81 -5.23 -14.49
CA PRO A 413 -1.40 -5.70 -15.75
C PRO A 413 -0.37 -6.27 -16.74
N ILE A 414 0.80 -5.63 -16.87
CA ILE A 414 1.86 -6.11 -17.77
C ILE A 414 2.56 -7.35 -17.18
N GLN A 415 2.72 -7.42 -15.85
CA GLN A 415 3.28 -8.59 -15.16
C GLN A 415 2.43 -9.84 -15.35
N TYR A 416 1.09 -9.73 -15.33
CA TYR A 416 0.22 -10.86 -15.66
C TYR A 416 0.42 -11.37 -17.10
N LYS A 417 0.59 -10.46 -18.07
CA LYS A 417 0.89 -10.83 -19.46
C LYS A 417 2.25 -11.53 -19.57
N ILE A 418 3.26 -11.03 -18.85
CA ILE A 418 4.59 -11.63 -18.78
C ILE A 418 4.51 -13.07 -18.24
N GLU A 419 3.80 -13.29 -17.13
CA GLU A 419 3.67 -14.63 -16.53
C GLU A 419 2.90 -15.60 -17.43
N ALA A 420 1.83 -15.15 -18.11
CA ALA A 420 1.14 -15.95 -19.11
C ALA A 420 2.09 -16.35 -20.25
N LYS A 421 2.90 -15.39 -20.73
CA LYS A 421 3.84 -15.64 -21.84
C LYS A 421 5.00 -16.55 -21.44
N LYS A 422 5.49 -16.48 -20.21
CA LYS A 422 6.47 -17.44 -19.68
C LYS A 422 5.95 -18.88 -19.73
N ARG A 423 4.68 -19.11 -19.37
CA ARG A 423 4.06 -20.45 -19.45
C ARG A 423 3.99 -20.96 -20.89
N GLU A 424 3.67 -20.10 -21.87
CA GLU A 424 3.72 -20.47 -23.29
C GLU A 424 5.12 -20.91 -23.74
N VAL A 425 6.16 -20.19 -23.31
CA VAL A 425 7.56 -20.53 -23.57
C VAL A 425 7.92 -21.88 -22.94
N GLU A 426 7.59 -22.09 -21.67
CA GLU A 426 7.84 -23.34 -20.94
C GLU A 426 7.17 -24.54 -21.63
N ASN A 427 5.90 -24.41 -22.00
CA ASN A 427 5.14 -25.45 -22.71
C ASN A 427 5.79 -25.79 -24.06
N THR A 428 6.16 -24.77 -24.85
CA THR A 428 6.81 -24.97 -26.15
C THR A 428 8.16 -25.67 -26.02
N ILE A 429 8.93 -25.36 -24.98
CA ILE A 429 10.21 -26.02 -24.68
C ILE A 429 9.98 -27.48 -24.28
N LEU A 430 8.97 -27.78 -23.46
CA LEU A 430 8.62 -29.15 -23.09
C LEU A 430 8.22 -29.98 -24.31
N GLU A 431 7.39 -29.44 -25.20
CA GLU A 431 7.02 -30.11 -26.46
C GLU A 431 8.23 -30.35 -27.37
N THR A 432 9.12 -29.36 -27.47
CA THR A 432 10.35 -29.48 -28.26
C THR A 432 11.28 -30.57 -27.71
N LYS A 433 11.36 -30.74 -26.38
CA LYS A 433 12.16 -31.80 -25.74
C LYS A 433 11.65 -33.20 -26.11
N LYS A 434 10.33 -33.40 -26.26
CA LYS A 434 9.73 -34.69 -26.68
C LYS A 434 10.14 -35.14 -28.09
N LEU A 435 10.58 -34.20 -28.94
CA LEU A 435 10.97 -34.45 -30.34
C LEU A 435 12.49 -34.56 -30.54
N GLN A 436 13.27 -34.72 -29.47
CA GLN A 436 14.73 -34.89 -29.57
C GLN A 436 15.09 -36.27 -30.13
N SER A 437 16.19 -36.36 -30.88
CA SER A 437 16.76 -37.55 -31.57
C SER A 437 16.23 -37.93 -32.98
N LEU A 438 15.37 -37.10 -33.60
CA LEU A 438 14.82 -37.38 -34.94
C LEU A 438 15.87 -37.34 -36.08
N LYS A 439 16.88 -36.48 -35.99
CA LYS A 439 17.86 -36.29 -37.07
C LYS A 439 18.73 -37.53 -37.31
N THR A 440 19.28 -38.12 -36.26
CA THR A 440 20.07 -39.36 -36.36
C THR A 440 19.23 -40.51 -36.90
N LEU A 441 17.98 -40.62 -36.42
CA LEU A 441 17.04 -41.63 -36.87
C LEU A 441 16.65 -41.45 -38.35
N LYS A 442 16.56 -40.20 -38.82
CA LYS A 442 16.31 -39.85 -40.22
C LYS A 442 17.48 -40.30 -41.10
N ASP A 443 18.70 -39.91 -40.76
CA ASP A 443 19.91 -40.22 -41.54
C ASP A 443 20.14 -41.74 -41.63
N GLU A 444 19.93 -42.48 -40.54
CA GLU A 444 19.98 -43.95 -40.51
C GLU A 444 18.92 -44.60 -41.40
N THR A 445 17.69 -44.06 -41.37
CA THR A 445 16.57 -44.58 -42.17
C THR A 445 16.77 -44.28 -43.66
N GLU A 446 17.28 -43.10 -44.02
CA GLU A 446 17.63 -42.73 -45.39
C GLU A 446 18.79 -43.57 -45.94
N LEU A 447 19.83 -43.81 -45.15
CA LEU A 447 20.95 -44.67 -45.52
C LEU A 447 20.48 -46.11 -45.75
N THR A 448 19.57 -46.60 -44.91
CA THR A 448 18.94 -47.92 -45.07
C THR A 448 18.19 -48.04 -46.39
N ILE A 449 17.39 -47.01 -46.76
CA ILE A 449 16.68 -46.97 -48.04
C ILE A 449 17.68 -46.94 -49.21
N LYS A 450 18.70 -46.10 -49.14
CA LYS A 450 19.69 -45.91 -50.21
C LYS A 450 20.50 -47.19 -50.46
N ASN A 451 20.94 -47.86 -49.40
CA ASN A 451 21.64 -49.13 -49.47
C ASN A 451 20.76 -50.21 -50.12
N ALA A 452 19.50 -50.32 -49.68
CA ALA A 452 18.56 -51.27 -50.25
C ALA A 452 18.22 -50.99 -51.72
N GLN A 453 18.10 -49.70 -52.11
CA GLN A 453 17.88 -49.29 -53.50
C GLN A 453 19.08 -49.58 -54.41
N GLN A 454 20.31 -49.35 -53.94
CA GLN A 454 21.51 -49.71 -54.69
C GLN A 454 21.61 -51.21 -54.93
N GLN A 455 21.33 -52.02 -53.91
CA GLN A 455 21.28 -53.47 -54.04
C GLN A 455 20.19 -53.91 -55.03
N LEU A 456 19.01 -53.27 -55.03
CA LEU A 456 17.93 -53.54 -55.99
C LEU A 456 18.28 -53.19 -57.44
N LYS A 457 19.16 -52.22 -57.69
CA LYS A 457 19.56 -51.80 -59.04
C LYS A 457 20.22 -52.95 -59.84
N PHE A 458 21.02 -53.76 -59.15
CA PHE A 458 21.62 -55.00 -59.67
C PHE A 458 20.55 -56.01 -60.13
N PHE A 459 19.44 -56.14 -59.39
CA PHE A 459 18.33 -57.03 -59.77
C PHE A 459 17.47 -56.46 -60.91
N LYS A 460 17.31 -55.14 -61.00
CA LYS A 460 16.59 -54.46 -62.10
C LYS A 460 17.30 -54.62 -63.44
N GLU A 461 18.62 -54.44 -63.47
CA GLU A 461 19.45 -54.61 -64.68
C GLU A 461 19.44 -56.06 -65.21
N LYS A 462 19.10 -57.03 -64.35
CA LYS A 462 18.95 -58.46 -64.68
C LYS A 462 17.52 -58.87 -65.07
N GLY A 463 16.57 -57.94 -65.18
CA GLY A 463 15.20 -58.22 -65.63
C GLY A 463 14.29 -58.94 -64.63
N VAL A 464 14.66 -58.97 -63.34
CA VAL A 464 13.92 -59.65 -62.27
C VAL A 464 12.64 -58.90 -61.87
N GLU A 465 12.59 -57.59 -62.13
CA GLU A 465 11.49 -56.69 -61.73
C GLU A 465 10.15 -57.03 -62.41
N GLU A 466 10.13 -57.33 -63.71
CA GLU A 466 8.86 -57.65 -64.41
C GLU A 466 8.28 -59.00 -63.97
N LYS A 467 9.14 -59.98 -63.67
CA LYS A 467 8.71 -61.34 -63.30
C LYS A 467 8.22 -61.44 -61.84
N LEU A 468 8.72 -60.59 -60.93
CA LEU A 468 8.30 -60.57 -59.52
C LEU A 468 7.34 -59.43 -59.17
N LYS A 469 6.92 -58.62 -60.16
CA LYS A 469 6.03 -57.44 -59.99
C LYS A 469 4.75 -57.76 -59.24
N GLN A 470 4.14 -58.90 -59.52
CA GLN A 470 2.89 -59.31 -58.86
C GLN A 470 3.12 -59.63 -57.38
N GLN A 471 4.25 -60.29 -57.05
CA GLN A 471 4.60 -60.61 -55.66
C GLN A 471 4.97 -59.36 -54.85
N THR A 472 5.67 -58.39 -55.45
CA THR A 472 6.00 -57.12 -54.79
C THR A 472 4.77 -56.24 -54.55
N LEU A 473 3.77 -56.28 -55.43
CA LEU A 473 2.48 -55.61 -55.20
C LEU A 473 1.73 -56.23 -54.01
N PHE A 474 1.70 -57.56 -53.92
CA PHE A 474 1.14 -58.24 -52.74
C PHE A 474 1.87 -57.88 -51.44
N ASP A 475 3.21 -57.84 -51.46
CA ASP A 475 3.99 -57.44 -50.29
C ASP A 475 3.75 -55.98 -49.90
N ALA A 476 3.55 -55.08 -50.88
CA ALA A 476 3.21 -53.69 -50.64
C ALA A 476 1.80 -53.52 -50.05
N ASP A 477 0.82 -54.30 -50.53
CA ASP A 477 -0.54 -54.33 -49.99
C ASP A 477 -0.54 -54.82 -48.53
N VAL A 478 0.21 -55.89 -48.22
CA VAL A 478 0.38 -56.39 -46.85
C VAL A 478 0.96 -55.31 -45.94
N VAL A 479 2.06 -54.64 -46.37
CA VAL A 479 2.67 -53.56 -45.58
C VAL A 479 1.67 -52.42 -45.34
N LYS A 480 0.85 -52.06 -46.34
CA LYS A 480 -0.14 -50.98 -46.22
C LYS A 480 -1.27 -51.32 -45.25
N VAL A 481 -1.75 -52.56 -45.25
CA VAL A 481 -2.79 -53.02 -44.32
C VAL A 481 -2.21 -53.17 -42.90
N GLU A 482 -1.00 -53.70 -42.75
CA GLU A 482 -0.28 -53.76 -41.46
C GLU A 482 -0.08 -52.37 -40.85
N GLU A 483 0.25 -51.36 -41.67
CA GLU A 483 0.40 -49.96 -41.23
C GLU A 483 -0.95 -49.32 -40.83
N THR A 484 -2.00 -49.59 -41.61
CA THR A 484 -3.37 -49.14 -41.29
C THR A 484 -3.82 -49.71 -39.94
N ARG A 485 -3.54 -51.00 -39.71
CA ARG A 485 -3.77 -51.65 -38.42
C ARG A 485 -2.97 -51.00 -37.31
N LYS A 486 -1.69 -50.70 -37.52
CA LYS A 486 -0.83 -50.03 -36.52
C LYS A 486 -1.39 -48.66 -36.12
N THR A 487 -1.86 -47.89 -37.10
CA THR A 487 -2.49 -46.58 -36.86
C THR A 487 -3.77 -46.71 -36.02
N ILE A 488 -4.67 -47.63 -36.40
CA ILE A 488 -5.91 -47.89 -35.65
C ILE A 488 -5.61 -48.43 -34.26
N LYS A 489 -4.55 -49.23 -34.10
CA LYS A 489 -4.09 -49.72 -32.80
C LYS A 489 -3.57 -48.59 -31.92
N SER A 490 -2.86 -47.61 -32.49
CA SER A 490 -2.45 -46.40 -31.76
C SER A 490 -3.69 -45.63 -31.28
N PHE A 491 -4.65 -45.39 -32.16
CA PHE A 491 -5.91 -44.73 -31.81
C PHE A 491 -6.68 -45.47 -30.69
N TYR A 492 -6.76 -46.80 -30.76
CA TYR A 492 -7.32 -47.64 -29.70
C TYR A 492 -6.57 -47.47 -28.38
N ASN A 493 -5.23 -47.48 -28.40
CA ASN A 493 -4.42 -47.30 -27.21
C ASN A 493 -4.59 -45.91 -26.60
N ASP A 494 -4.65 -44.85 -27.42
CA ASP A 494 -4.85 -43.47 -26.96
C ASP A 494 -6.21 -43.33 -26.26
N ILE A 495 -7.27 -43.95 -26.81
CA ILE A 495 -8.58 -43.98 -26.17
C ILE A 495 -8.56 -44.81 -24.89
N ALA A 496 -7.87 -45.96 -24.89
CA ALA A 496 -7.74 -46.80 -23.71
C ALA A 496 -7.01 -46.07 -22.56
N GLU A 497 -5.94 -45.33 -22.88
CA GLU A 497 -5.19 -44.52 -21.92
C GLU A 497 -6.05 -43.37 -21.36
N ILE A 498 -6.83 -42.69 -22.20
CA ILE A 498 -7.82 -41.70 -21.75
C ILE A 498 -8.83 -42.37 -20.81
N ILE A 499 -9.37 -43.53 -21.16
CA ILE A 499 -10.33 -44.25 -20.30
C ILE A 499 -9.68 -44.58 -18.95
N GLU A 500 -8.47 -45.14 -18.94
CA GLU A 500 -7.76 -45.55 -17.73
C GLU A 500 -7.48 -44.34 -16.81
N ASN A 501 -6.94 -43.25 -17.36
CA ASN A 501 -6.59 -42.03 -16.62
C ASN A 501 -7.81 -41.41 -15.91
N TYR A 502 -9.00 -41.49 -16.51
CA TYR A 502 -10.22 -40.90 -15.95
C TYR A 502 -11.18 -41.93 -15.33
N GLN A 503 -10.85 -43.22 -15.36
CA GLN A 503 -11.73 -44.29 -14.86
C GLN A 503 -12.05 -44.10 -13.38
N HIS A 504 -11.08 -43.65 -12.58
CA HIS A 504 -11.27 -43.39 -11.16
C HIS A 504 -12.32 -42.29 -10.90
N LEU A 505 -12.26 -41.17 -11.64
CA LEU A 505 -13.21 -40.07 -11.52
C LEU A 505 -14.66 -40.51 -11.74
N PHE A 506 -14.88 -41.40 -12.72
CA PHE A 506 -16.23 -41.87 -13.09
C PHE A 506 -16.68 -43.16 -12.38
N SER A 507 -15.79 -43.78 -11.59
CA SER A 507 -16.09 -44.98 -10.79
C SER A 507 -16.32 -44.70 -9.30
N GLN A 508 -15.98 -43.50 -8.82
CA GLN A 508 -16.34 -43.07 -7.47
C GLN A 508 -17.87 -43.04 -7.27
N GLU A 509 -18.29 -43.33 -6.05
CA GLU A 509 -19.66 -43.09 -5.60
C GLU A 509 -19.97 -41.59 -5.57
N THR A 510 -21.26 -41.27 -5.60
CA THR A 510 -21.84 -39.92 -5.66
C THR A 510 -21.05 -38.89 -4.83
N ILE A 511 -20.78 -37.72 -5.41
CA ILE A 511 -20.10 -36.62 -4.71
C ILE A 511 -21.00 -36.14 -3.57
N ILE A 512 -20.66 -36.49 -2.33
CA ILE A 512 -21.41 -36.07 -1.13
C ILE A 512 -20.83 -34.75 -0.64
N GLY A 513 -21.66 -33.70 -0.64
CA GLY A 513 -21.32 -32.40 -0.06
C GLY A 513 -21.42 -32.36 1.46
N SER A 514 -21.09 -31.22 2.05
CA SER A 514 -21.43 -30.97 3.46
C SER A 514 -22.95 -30.97 3.66
N GLU A 515 -23.40 -31.26 4.89
CA GLU A 515 -24.83 -31.18 5.25
C GLU A 515 -25.46 -29.82 4.92
N ILE A 516 -24.65 -28.75 4.96
CA ILE A 516 -25.05 -27.37 4.67
C ILE A 516 -25.35 -27.16 3.17
N ASN A 517 -24.61 -27.82 2.28
CA ASN A 517 -24.69 -27.59 0.83
C ASN A 517 -25.35 -28.77 0.09
N LYS A 518 -26.20 -29.54 0.78
CA LYS A 518 -26.78 -30.77 0.25
C LYS A 518 -27.45 -30.59 -1.11
N GLU A 519 -28.31 -29.58 -1.27
CA GLU A 519 -29.01 -29.30 -2.55
C GLU A 519 -28.05 -28.95 -3.70
N ILE A 520 -26.97 -28.22 -3.42
CA ILE A 520 -25.96 -27.85 -4.43
C ILE A 520 -25.24 -29.12 -4.92
N PHE A 521 -24.87 -30.01 -4.00
CA PHE A 521 -24.22 -31.26 -4.33
C PHE A 521 -25.16 -32.29 -4.98
N GLU A 522 -26.46 -32.25 -4.68
CA GLU A 522 -27.48 -33.00 -5.43
C GLU A 522 -27.54 -32.54 -6.89
N ASN A 523 -27.52 -31.23 -7.16
CA ASN A 523 -27.46 -30.71 -8.53
C ASN A 523 -26.15 -31.08 -9.25
N LEU A 524 -25.02 -31.04 -8.55
CA LEU A 524 -23.74 -31.49 -9.08
C LEU A 524 -23.75 -32.99 -9.42
N ALA A 525 -24.37 -33.82 -8.57
CA ALA A 525 -24.52 -35.25 -8.82
C ALA A 525 -25.29 -35.53 -10.12
N VAL A 526 -26.37 -34.80 -10.39
CA VAL A 526 -27.13 -34.92 -11.65
C VAL A 526 -26.26 -34.57 -12.87
N LEU A 527 -25.41 -33.54 -12.76
CA LEU A 527 -24.47 -33.18 -13.84
C LEU A 527 -23.39 -34.25 -14.04
N MET A 528 -22.88 -34.82 -12.95
CA MET A 528 -21.90 -35.91 -12.98
C MET A 528 -22.46 -37.17 -13.61
N ASP A 529 -23.71 -37.53 -13.34
CA ASP A 529 -24.38 -38.67 -13.99
C ASP A 529 -24.49 -38.48 -15.50
N LYS A 530 -24.86 -37.27 -15.97
CA LYS A 530 -24.88 -36.95 -17.40
C LYS A 530 -23.48 -37.10 -18.03
N LEU A 531 -22.44 -36.60 -17.34
CA LEU A 531 -21.06 -36.71 -17.82
C LEU A 531 -20.57 -38.16 -17.85
N LYS A 532 -20.99 -38.99 -16.88
CA LYS A 532 -20.70 -40.42 -16.83
C LYS A 532 -21.31 -41.18 -18.01
N VAL A 533 -22.50 -40.79 -18.46
CA VAL A 533 -23.10 -41.30 -19.70
C VAL A 533 -22.25 -40.92 -20.92
N GLU A 534 -21.77 -39.69 -21.04
CA GLU A 534 -20.88 -39.29 -22.13
C GLU A 534 -19.54 -40.07 -22.11
N PHE A 535 -18.94 -40.25 -20.93
CA PHE A 535 -17.73 -41.06 -20.77
C PHE A 535 -17.94 -42.53 -21.16
N SER A 536 -19.12 -43.10 -20.92
CA SER A 536 -19.45 -44.46 -21.34
C SER A 536 -19.43 -44.66 -22.86
N LYS A 537 -19.70 -43.60 -23.64
CA LYS A 537 -19.59 -43.64 -25.11
C LYS A 537 -18.14 -43.84 -25.58
N LEU A 538 -17.15 -43.29 -24.85
CA LEU A 538 -15.73 -43.54 -25.15
C LEU A 538 -15.38 -45.01 -25.00
N LYS A 539 -15.94 -45.69 -23.99
CA LYS A 539 -15.78 -47.16 -23.83
C LYS A 539 -16.37 -47.92 -25.02
N GLN A 540 -17.56 -47.54 -25.48
CA GLN A 540 -18.17 -48.14 -26.67
C GLN A 540 -17.34 -47.92 -27.94
N ILE A 541 -16.79 -46.72 -28.12
CA ILE A 541 -15.87 -46.41 -29.24
C ILE A 541 -14.62 -47.30 -29.15
N ASN A 542 -14.08 -47.50 -27.95
CA ASN A 542 -12.91 -48.35 -27.73
C ASN A 542 -13.19 -49.82 -28.05
N GLU A 543 -14.34 -50.34 -27.59
CA GLU A 543 -14.81 -51.70 -27.90
C GLU A 543 -15.02 -51.90 -29.40
N THR A 544 -15.65 -50.93 -30.07
CA THR A 544 -15.89 -50.95 -31.52
C THR A 544 -14.57 -50.91 -32.30
N SER A 545 -13.62 -50.08 -31.87
CA SER A 545 -12.28 -50.00 -32.47
C SER A 545 -11.51 -51.32 -32.35
N ASN A 546 -11.68 -52.04 -31.23
CA ASN A 546 -11.11 -53.36 -31.05
C ASN A 546 -11.75 -54.42 -31.98
N ILE A 547 -13.06 -54.32 -32.25
CA ILE A 547 -13.72 -55.16 -33.25
C ILE A 547 -13.12 -54.90 -34.64
N PHE A 548 -12.99 -53.63 -35.05
CA PHE A 548 -12.37 -53.30 -36.33
C PHE A 548 -10.92 -53.76 -36.45
N LEU A 549 -10.15 -53.76 -35.35
CA LEU A 549 -8.80 -54.35 -35.34
C LEU A 549 -8.83 -55.84 -35.66
N LYS A 550 -9.81 -56.59 -35.14
CA LYS A 550 -10.00 -58.02 -35.46
C LYS A 550 -10.46 -58.22 -36.90
N ASP A 551 -11.33 -57.37 -37.42
CA ASP A 551 -11.77 -57.44 -38.82
C ASP A 551 -10.62 -57.15 -39.79
N ILE A 552 -9.74 -56.21 -39.44
CA ILE A 552 -8.51 -55.96 -40.20
C ILE A 552 -7.56 -57.16 -40.11
N ASP A 553 -7.47 -57.83 -38.96
CA ASP A 553 -6.69 -59.09 -38.84
C ASP A 553 -7.24 -60.19 -39.76
N ILE A 554 -8.55 -60.27 -39.95
CA ILE A 554 -9.18 -61.16 -40.95
C ILE A 554 -8.76 -60.77 -42.36
N ILE A 555 -8.81 -59.48 -42.71
CA ILE A 555 -8.38 -58.98 -44.04
C ILE A 555 -6.89 -59.28 -44.28
N ILE A 556 -6.03 -59.11 -43.27
CA ILE A 556 -4.60 -59.48 -43.35
C ILE A 556 -4.47 -60.98 -43.65
N THR A 557 -5.29 -61.81 -42.99
CA THR A 557 -5.32 -63.26 -43.21
C THR A 557 -5.82 -63.61 -44.62
N GLU A 558 -6.87 -62.97 -45.13
CA GLU A 558 -7.36 -63.17 -46.50
C GLU A 558 -6.33 -62.80 -47.57
N ILE A 559 -5.59 -61.70 -47.35
CA ILE A 559 -4.49 -61.31 -48.24
C ILE A 559 -3.35 -62.32 -48.16
N ALA A 560 -3.04 -62.84 -46.96
CA ALA A 560 -2.04 -63.88 -46.76
C ALA A 560 -2.45 -65.21 -47.44
N ASP A 561 -3.71 -65.61 -47.36
CA ASP A 561 -4.25 -66.82 -48.00
C ASP A 561 -4.26 -66.69 -49.53
N LYS A 562 -4.64 -65.52 -50.06
CA LYS A 562 -4.53 -65.23 -51.50
C LYS A 562 -3.09 -65.32 -51.98
N LYS A 563 -2.13 -64.84 -51.18
CA LYS A 563 -0.70 -64.96 -51.45
C LYS A 563 -0.22 -66.42 -51.38
N GLU A 564 -0.73 -67.21 -50.44
CA GLU A 564 -0.41 -68.64 -50.27
C GLU A 564 -0.93 -69.47 -51.46
N ASN A 565 -2.10 -69.16 -52.02
CA ASN A 565 -2.61 -69.83 -53.23
C ASN A 565 -1.74 -69.61 -54.48
N LEU A 566 -1.02 -68.50 -54.54
CA LEU A 566 -0.06 -68.18 -55.61
C LEU A 566 1.36 -68.63 -55.28
N LYS A 567 1.60 -69.26 -54.11
CA LYS A 567 2.92 -69.63 -53.60
C LYS A 567 3.67 -70.57 -54.53
N GLU A 568 2.98 -71.53 -55.13
CA GLU A 568 3.61 -72.49 -56.05
C GLU A 568 4.03 -71.83 -57.37
N GLU A 569 3.23 -70.87 -57.84
CA GLU A 569 3.52 -70.01 -58.99
C GLU A 569 4.71 -69.09 -58.72
N PHE A 570 4.73 -68.42 -57.56
CA PHE A 570 5.87 -67.63 -57.10
C PHE A 570 7.11 -68.49 -56.89
N ALA A 571 6.99 -69.71 -56.36
CA ALA A 571 8.10 -70.64 -56.17
C ALA A 571 8.69 -71.12 -57.51
N LYS A 572 7.85 -71.35 -58.54
CA LYS A 572 8.31 -71.64 -59.91
C LYS A 572 9.09 -70.46 -60.49
N ILE A 573 8.55 -69.24 -60.41
CA ILE A 573 9.22 -68.02 -60.87
C ILE A 573 10.55 -67.82 -60.14
N LYS A 574 10.61 -68.08 -58.82
CA LYS A 574 11.85 -68.04 -58.04
C LYS A 574 12.86 -69.09 -58.48
N ARG A 575 12.44 -70.34 -58.74
CA ARG A 575 13.33 -71.42 -59.22
C ARG A 575 13.89 -71.14 -60.63
N GLU A 576 13.10 -70.53 -61.51
CA GLU A 576 13.54 -70.12 -62.86
C GLU A 576 14.52 -68.94 -62.85
N LEU A 577 14.46 -68.10 -61.82
CA LEU A 577 15.32 -66.92 -61.64
C LEU A 577 16.56 -67.18 -60.77
N ASN A 578 16.56 -68.28 -60.00
CA ASN A 578 17.65 -68.62 -59.09
C ASN A 578 18.87 -69.09 -59.88
N SER A 579 20.00 -68.41 -59.71
CA SER A 579 21.29 -68.79 -60.30
C SER A 579 22.39 -68.59 -59.27
N ASP A 580 23.61 -69.07 -59.54
CA ASP A 580 24.77 -68.89 -58.64
C ASP A 580 25.10 -67.42 -58.30
N THR A 581 24.46 -66.46 -58.98
CA THR A 581 24.67 -65.01 -58.80
C THR A 581 23.43 -64.21 -58.38
N ILE A 582 22.22 -64.79 -58.33
CA ILE A 582 20.96 -64.05 -58.07
C ILE A 582 20.04 -64.86 -57.14
N ASN A 583 19.74 -64.30 -55.95
CA ASN A 583 18.76 -64.83 -55.00
C ASN A 583 17.46 -63.98 -55.00
N PRO A 584 16.31 -64.53 -55.46
CA PRO A 584 15.02 -63.84 -55.50
C PRO A 584 14.44 -63.42 -54.14
N ASP A 585 14.78 -64.12 -53.04
CA ASP A 585 14.26 -63.78 -51.71
C ASP A 585 14.86 -62.47 -51.21
N THR A 586 16.15 -62.23 -51.47
CA THR A 586 16.83 -60.97 -51.14
C THR A 586 16.14 -59.77 -51.79
N PHE A 587 15.64 -59.90 -53.02
CA PHE A 587 14.89 -58.85 -53.71
C PHE A 587 13.58 -58.47 -52.99
N LEU A 588 12.85 -59.45 -52.44
CA LEU A 588 11.61 -59.23 -51.72
C LEU A 588 11.87 -58.61 -50.34
N THR A 589 12.88 -59.08 -49.61
CA THR A 589 13.26 -58.51 -48.31
C THR A 589 13.65 -57.05 -48.45
N LEU A 590 14.41 -56.70 -49.49
CA LEU A 590 14.82 -55.31 -49.76
C LEU A 590 13.62 -54.41 -50.12
N ASN A 591 12.64 -54.91 -50.87
CA ASN A 591 11.42 -54.14 -51.18
C ASN A 591 10.53 -53.92 -49.95
N ARG A 592 10.37 -54.94 -49.08
CA ARG A 592 9.64 -54.79 -47.81
C ARG A 592 10.36 -53.81 -46.87
N GLN A 593 11.69 -53.90 -46.80
CA GLN A 593 12.53 -52.98 -46.02
C GLN A 593 12.36 -51.53 -46.52
N ILE A 594 12.41 -51.29 -47.83
CA ILE A 594 12.18 -49.96 -48.40
C ILE A 594 10.78 -49.44 -48.10
N SER A 595 9.75 -50.28 -48.25
CA SER A 595 8.36 -49.86 -48.03
C SER A 595 8.12 -49.45 -46.57
N THR A 596 8.63 -50.26 -45.63
CA THR A 596 8.55 -49.97 -44.18
C THR A 596 9.39 -48.74 -43.80
N SER A 597 10.61 -48.63 -44.33
CA SER A 597 11.48 -47.48 -44.07
C SER A 597 10.93 -46.18 -44.66
N LYS A 598 10.25 -46.22 -45.82
CA LYS A 598 9.58 -45.04 -46.41
C LYS A 598 8.44 -44.52 -45.54
N LEU A 599 7.64 -45.41 -44.97
CA LEU A 599 6.54 -45.04 -44.08
C LEU A 599 7.07 -44.45 -42.77
N LYS A 600 8.09 -45.08 -42.18
CA LYS A 600 8.83 -44.52 -41.04
C LYS A 600 9.44 -43.14 -41.35
N LEU A 601 9.98 -42.95 -42.56
CA LEU A 601 10.50 -41.66 -43.01
C LEU A 601 9.41 -40.59 -43.08
N GLN A 602 8.18 -40.93 -43.51
CA GLN A 602 7.05 -40.00 -43.51
C GLN A 602 6.63 -39.57 -42.10
N GLU A 603 6.64 -40.47 -41.11
CA GLU A 603 6.39 -40.12 -39.70
C GLU A 603 7.50 -39.21 -39.14
N ILE A 604 8.76 -39.50 -39.47
CA ILE A 604 9.93 -38.68 -39.09
C ILE A 604 9.83 -37.30 -39.73
N GLU A 605 9.46 -37.20 -41.02
CA GLU A 605 9.28 -35.92 -41.73
C GLU A 605 8.16 -35.08 -41.12
N LYS A 606 7.03 -35.68 -40.76
CA LYS A 606 5.95 -34.98 -40.04
C LYS A 606 6.44 -34.44 -38.69
N SER A 607 7.21 -35.25 -37.96
CA SER A 607 7.75 -34.88 -36.66
C SER A 607 8.83 -33.80 -36.75
N GLU A 608 9.67 -33.84 -37.80
CA GLU A 608 10.66 -32.81 -38.12
C GLU A 608 10.00 -31.49 -38.52
N LYS A 609 8.97 -31.53 -39.36
CA LYS A 609 8.18 -30.34 -39.70
C LYS A 609 7.57 -29.71 -38.45
N LYS A 610 6.96 -30.52 -37.57
CA LYS A 610 6.43 -30.05 -36.29
C LYS A 610 7.52 -29.46 -35.38
N ARG A 611 8.72 -30.03 -35.41
CA ARG A 611 9.87 -29.49 -34.66
C ARG A 611 10.31 -28.12 -35.20
N GLU A 612 10.37 -27.94 -36.51
CA GLU A 612 10.68 -26.64 -37.14
C GLU A 612 9.61 -25.59 -36.80
N GLU A 613 8.33 -25.97 -36.85
CA GLU A 613 7.20 -25.13 -36.43
C GLU A 613 7.34 -24.70 -34.96
N LEU A 614 7.64 -25.64 -34.05
CA LEU A 614 7.87 -25.36 -32.63
C LEU A 614 9.11 -24.49 -32.38
N GLN A 615 10.19 -24.66 -33.16
CA GLN A 615 11.38 -23.81 -33.05
C GLN A 615 11.09 -22.36 -33.47
N THR A 616 10.35 -22.18 -34.57
CA THR A 616 9.89 -20.86 -35.03
C THR A 616 8.96 -20.23 -34.00
N ALA A 617 7.98 -21.00 -33.49
CA ALA A 617 7.06 -20.55 -32.45
C ALA A 617 7.80 -20.13 -31.17
N LEU A 618 8.79 -20.92 -30.74
CA LEU A 618 9.60 -20.59 -29.57
C LEU A 618 10.39 -19.29 -29.76
N SER A 619 11.00 -19.09 -30.93
CA SER A 619 11.70 -17.83 -31.24
C SER A 619 10.75 -16.63 -31.23
N GLN A 620 9.53 -16.79 -31.75
CA GLN A 620 8.50 -15.75 -31.68
C GLN A 620 8.04 -15.48 -30.24
N HIS A 621 7.79 -16.52 -29.45
CA HIS A 621 7.38 -16.38 -28.05
C HIS A 621 8.44 -15.67 -27.19
N LEU A 622 9.73 -15.94 -27.44
CA LEU A 622 10.83 -15.25 -26.77
C LEU A 622 10.94 -13.78 -27.20
N TYR A 623 10.73 -13.48 -28.48
CA TYR A 623 10.68 -12.11 -28.97
C TYR A 623 9.53 -11.33 -28.31
N ASP A 624 8.33 -11.91 -28.26
CA ASP A 624 7.16 -11.32 -27.60
C ASP A 624 7.41 -11.11 -26.10
N LEU A 625 8.00 -12.12 -25.42
CA LEU A 625 8.34 -12.03 -23.99
C LEU A 625 9.33 -10.88 -23.73
N ASN A 626 10.35 -10.74 -24.59
CA ASN A 626 11.29 -9.64 -24.50
C ASN A 626 10.63 -8.27 -24.73
N ASN A 627 9.67 -8.18 -25.65
CA ASN A 627 8.90 -6.95 -25.87
C ASN A 627 8.03 -6.59 -24.67
N LEU A 628 7.41 -7.58 -24.00
CA LEU A 628 6.67 -7.35 -22.76
C LEU A 628 7.59 -6.84 -21.64
N TRP A 629 8.81 -7.36 -21.54
CA TRP A 629 9.81 -6.81 -20.61
C TRP A 629 10.20 -5.37 -20.93
N LEU A 630 10.30 -5.02 -22.22
CA LEU A 630 10.59 -3.65 -22.65
C LEU A 630 9.40 -2.70 -22.41
N GLU A 631 8.16 -3.17 -22.61
CA GLU A 631 6.95 -2.42 -22.29
C GLU A 631 6.88 -2.10 -20.78
N GLU A 632 7.15 -3.10 -19.93
CA GLU A 632 7.27 -2.88 -18.47
C GLU A 632 8.37 -1.85 -18.14
N TYR A 633 9.53 -1.92 -18.80
CA TYR A 633 10.59 -0.93 -18.63
C TYR A 633 10.16 0.48 -19.05
N ARG A 634 9.44 0.64 -20.17
CA ARG A 634 8.96 1.95 -20.63
C ARG A 634 7.95 2.57 -19.66
N LEU A 635 7.11 1.77 -19.02
CA LEU A 635 6.22 2.25 -17.96
C LEU A 635 7.01 2.76 -16.75
N LEU A 636 8.08 2.04 -16.35
CA LEU A 636 8.98 2.51 -15.30
C LEU A 636 9.67 3.82 -15.71
N GLU A 637 10.13 3.93 -16.95
CA GLU A 637 10.82 5.10 -17.51
C GLU A 637 9.93 6.34 -17.52
N GLN A 638 8.67 6.22 -17.94
CA GLN A 638 7.70 7.32 -17.92
C GLN A 638 7.48 7.87 -16.51
N GLU A 639 7.35 6.98 -15.52
CA GLU A 639 7.17 7.39 -14.12
C GLU A 639 8.44 8.00 -13.53
N ALA A 640 9.61 7.45 -13.84
CA ALA A 640 10.89 8.03 -13.42
C ALA A 640 11.09 9.43 -14.03
N THR A 641 10.75 9.64 -15.30
CA THR A 641 10.79 10.97 -15.93
C THR A 641 9.85 11.96 -15.23
N ARG A 642 8.61 11.55 -14.94
CA ARG A 642 7.64 12.38 -14.21
C ARG A 642 8.16 12.82 -12.84
N ILE A 643 8.81 11.90 -12.12
CA ILE A 643 9.43 12.19 -10.83
C ILE A 643 10.57 13.21 -10.99
N ASN A 644 11.47 12.98 -11.95
CA ASN A 644 12.63 13.84 -12.21
C ASN A 644 12.23 15.27 -12.66
N GLU A 645 11.07 15.44 -13.29
CA GLU A 645 10.53 16.76 -13.69
C GLU A 645 9.88 17.53 -12.53
N THR A 646 9.41 16.82 -11.50
CA THR A 646 8.68 17.44 -10.37
C THR A 646 9.62 18.02 -9.31
N ASP A 647 10.79 17.42 -9.12
CA ASP A 647 11.76 17.82 -8.11
C ASP A 647 13.21 17.72 -8.62
N ASN A 648 13.92 18.84 -8.65
CA ASN A 648 15.32 18.90 -9.10
C ASN A 648 16.31 18.25 -8.13
N SER A 649 15.91 18.02 -6.87
CA SER A 649 16.76 17.40 -5.87
C SER A 649 16.88 15.89 -6.06
N LEU A 650 15.97 15.24 -6.80
CA LEU A 650 15.98 13.80 -6.99
C LEU A 650 16.03 13.42 -8.48
N GLN A 651 16.92 12.51 -8.83
CA GLN A 651 17.03 11.97 -10.19
C GLN A 651 17.09 10.45 -10.15
N ILE A 652 16.11 9.81 -10.78
CA ILE A 652 16.04 8.36 -10.98
C ILE A 652 16.61 8.05 -12.36
N GLU A 653 17.66 7.24 -12.39
CA GLU A 653 18.26 6.69 -13.60
C GLU A 653 17.87 5.20 -13.71
N LEU A 654 17.44 4.80 -14.90
CA LEU A 654 17.03 3.42 -15.18
C LEU A 654 17.91 2.81 -16.27
N GLY A 655 18.15 1.50 -16.17
CA GLY A 655 18.86 0.71 -17.18
C GLY A 655 18.11 -0.59 -17.51
N PHE A 656 17.74 -0.78 -18.78
CA PHE A 656 17.00 -1.98 -19.20
C PHE A 656 17.89 -3.24 -19.18
N LYS A 657 17.54 -4.21 -18.32
CA LYS A 657 18.32 -5.45 -18.08
C LYS A 657 19.77 -5.21 -17.67
N GLU A 658 20.02 -4.15 -16.90
CA GLU A 658 21.37 -3.76 -16.51
C GLU A 658 21.77 -4.18 -15.10
N GLN A 659 20.94 -4.96 -14.38
CA GLN A 659 21.30 -5.50 -13.07
C GLN A 659 22.24 -6.70 -13.20
N ARG A 660 23.50 -6.42 -13.57
CA ARG A 660 24.52 -7.42 -13.94
C ARG A 660 24.88 -8.39 -12.82
N SER A 661 24.88 -7.93 -11.56
CA SER A 661 25.15 -8.78 -10.40
C SER A 661 24.20 -9.99 -10.34
N LYS A 662 22.90 -9.77 -10.51
CA LYS A 662 21.89 -10.84 -10.52
C LYS A 662 22.05 -11.80 -11.69
N PHE A 663 22.42 -11.28 -12.87
CA PHE A 663 22.68 -12.13 -14.02
C PHE A 663 23.89 -13.04 -13.78
N ILE A 664 24.97 -12.49 -13.21
CA ILE A 664 26.16 -13.24 -12.82
C ILE A 664 25.84 -14.28 -11.74
N ASP A 665 25.05 -13.93 -10.73
CA ASP A 665 24.64 -14.89 -9.69
C ASP A 665 23.83 -16.05 -10.27
N LYS A 666 22.94 -15.77 -11.23
CA LYS A 666 22.19 -16.82 -11.93
C LYS A 666 23.08 -17.70 -12.79
N LEU A 667 24.07 -17.11 -13.47
CA LEU A 667 25.12 -17.85 -14.20
C LEU A 667 25.89 -18.76 -13.24
N LYS A 668 26.40 -18.22 -12.12
CA LYS A 668 27.14 -18.99 -11.10
C LYS A 668 26.32 -20.14 -10.53
N GLN A 669 25.03 -19.90 -10.25
CA GLN A 669 24.12 -20.92 -9.71
C GLN A 669 23.95 -22.08 -10.70
N THR A 670 23.66 -21.77 -11.97
CA THR A 670 23.33 -22.77 -13.00
C THR A 670 24.56 -23.55 -13.45
N PHE A 671 25.69 -22.87 -13.63
CA PHE A 671 26.92 -23.43 -14.17
C PHE A 671 27.91 -23.85 -13.07
N ARG A 672 27.43 -24.05 -11.84
CA ARG A 672 28.25 -24.49 -10.70
C ARG A 672 28.92 -25.84 -10.96
N GLY A 673 30.24 -25.90 -10.85
CA GLY A 673 31.03 -27.12 -11.08
C GLY A 673 31.59 -27.29 -12.50
N THR A 674 31.46 -26.26 -13.35
CA THR A 674 32.08 -26.20 -14.68
C THR A 674 33.51 -25.65 -14.68
N ASN A 675 34.07 -25.31 -13.50
CA ASN A 675 35.37 -24.64 -13.33
C ASN A 675 35.53 -23.32 -14.11
N ILE A 676 34.43 -22.63 -14.44
CA ILE A 676 34.44 -21.27 -14.99
C ILE A 676 34.79 -20.28 -13.86
N ARG A 677 35.75 -19.38 -14.12
CA ARG A 677 36.20 -18.38 -13.14
C ARG A 677 35.22 -17.21 -13.07
N GLU A 678 35.21 -16.52 -11.93
CA GLU A 678 34.37 -15.32 -11.72
C GLU A 678 34.60 -14.22 -12.77
N SER A 679 35.87 -13.96 -13.13
CA SER A 679 36.21 -13.01 -14.19
C SER A 679 35.59 -13.36 -15.55
N THR A 680 35.42 -14.65 -15.85
CA THR A 680 34.80 -15.11 -17.10
C THR A 680 33.29 -14.90 -17.08
N TYR A 681 32.63 -15.11 -15.94
CA TYR A 681 31.21 -14.76 -15.80
C TYR A 681 30.96 -13.26 -15.99
N GLN A 682 31.88 -12.41 -15.53
CA GLN A 682 31.83 -10.97 -15.79
C GLN A 682 31.89 -10.69 -17.30
N GLN A 683 32.87 -11.27 -18.00
CA GLN A 683 33.01 -11.12 -19.46
C GLN A 683 31.79 -11.61 -20.24
N ILE A 684 31.16 -12.71 -19.80
CA ILE A 684 29.88 -13.19 -20.37
C ILE A 684 28.78 -12.16 -20.15
N SER A 685 28.65 -11.62 -18.94
CA SER A 685 27.68 -10.56 -18.61
C SER A 685 27.93 -9.24 -19.36
N ASP A 686 29.17 -8.96 -19.75
CA ASP A 686 29.50 -7.78 -20.55
C ASP A 686 29.15 -7.99 -22.04
N SER A 687 29.21 -9.24 -22.51
CA SER A 687 28.92 -9.62 -23.90
C SER A 687 27.43 -9.84 -24.19
N TYR A 688 26.64 -10.24 -23.19
CA TYR A 688 25.22 -10.57 -23.33
C TYR A 688 24.38 -9.87 -22.27
N LYS A 689 23.20 -9.38 -22.64
CA LYS A 689 22.22 -8.78 -21.71
C LYS A 689 21.41 -9.82 -20.96
N ASP A 690 21.16 -10.98 -21.55
CA ASP A 690 20.38 -12.06 -20.94
C ASP A 690 20.63 -13.42 -21.61
N PHE A 691 19.88 -14.43 -21.19
CA PHE A 691 19.94 -15.78 -21.75
C PHE A 691 19.29 -15.93 -23.13
N ILE A 692 18.39 -15.01 -23.53
CA ILE A 692 17.78 -15.02 -24.86
C ILE A 692 18.84 -14.61 -25.90
N GLU A 693 19.66 -13.60 -25.60
CA GLU A 693 20.79 -13.22 -26.44
C GLU A 693 21.81 -14.35 -26.56
N ILE A 694 22.16 -15.02 -25.44
CA ILE A 694 23.04 -16.20 -25.45
C ILE A 694 22.49 -17.33 -26.33
N ARG A 695 21.16 -17.53 -26.37
CA ARG A 695 20.54 -18.51 -27.27
C ARG A 695 20.73 -18.09 -28.74
N ASN A 696 20.48 -16.82 -29.04
CA ASN A 696 20.43 -16.31 -30.40
C ASN A 696 21.84 -16.19 -31.02
N ASP A 697 22.84 -15.84 -30.21
CA ASP A 697 24.23 -15.77 -30.61
C ASP A 697 25.15 -16.37 -29.53
N GLN A 698 25.98 -17.34 -29.92
CA GLN A 698 26.92 -18.05 -29.04
C GLN A 698 28.38 -17.76 -29.41
N THR A 699 28.64 -16.83 -30.31
CA THR A 699 29.99 -16.54 -30.84
C THR A 699 30.95 -16.10 -29.74
N ALA A 700 30.55 -15.18 -28.85
CA ALA A 700 31.43 -14.73 -27.79
C ALA A 700 31.74 -15.84 -26.77
N LEU A 701 30.84 -16.81 -26.55
CA LEU A 701 31.10 -17.92 -25.62
C LEU A 701 32.26 -18.80 -26.08
N LYS A 702 32.39 -19.02 -27.40
CA LYS A 702 33.48 -19.81 -27.99
C LYS A 702 34.86 -19.18 -27.77
N ASN A 703 34.92 -17.86 -27.62
CA ASN A 703 36.15 -17.12 -27.36
C ASN A 703 36.49 -17.04 -25.86
N LEU A 704 35.47 -17.12 -24.99
CA LEU A 704 35.61 -16.95 -23.55
C LEU A 704 35.83 -18.28 -22.79
N LEU A 705 35.39 -19.40 -23.36
CA LEU A 705 35.42 -20.73 -22.74
C LEU A 705 36.29 -21.70 -23.53
N ASN A 706 37.02 -22.58 -22.83
CA ASN A 706 37.69 -23.70 -23.49
C ASN A 706 36.68 -24.79 -23.92
N GLU A 707 37.11 -25.75 -24.73
CA GLU A 707 36.23 -26.79 -25.29
C GLU A 707 35.45 -27.59 -24.22
N THR A 708 36.10 -27.94 -23.11
CA THR A 708 35.47 -28.70 -22.02
C THR A 708 34.41 -27.85 -21.31
N GLN A 709 34.74 -26.61 -20.97
CA GLN A 709 33.82 -25.65 -20.36
C GLN A 709 32.64 -25.35 -21.27
N LEU A 710 32.89 -25.17 -22.57
CA LEU A 710 31.87 -24.85 -23.56
C LEU A 710 30.87 -26.01 -23.73
N SER A 711 31.37 -27.25 -23.78
CA SER A 711 30.53 -28.44 -23.85
C SER A 711 29.62 -28.58 -22.63
N GLU A 712 30.20 -28.43 -21.43
CA GLU A 712 29.44 -28.47 -20.18
C GLU A 712 28.45 -27.31 -20.04
N PHE A 713 28.84 -26.11 -20.50
CA PHE A 713 27.95 -24.96 -20.56
C PHE A 713 26.75 -25.27 -21.46
N TYR A 714 26.95 -25.76 -22.68
CA TYR A 714 25.85 -26.10 -23.58
C TYR A 714 24.96 -27.22 -23.05
N ARG A 715 25.52 -28.21 -22.35
CA ARG A 715 24.76 -29.28 -21.71
C ARG A 715 23.82 -28.70 -20.65
N ARG A 716 24.37 -27.97 -19.67
CA ARG A 716 23.60 -27.37 -18.57
C ARG A 716 22.63 -26.30 -19.04
N PHE A 717 22.99 -25.53 -20.06
CA PHE A 717 22.09 -24.54 -20.67
C PHE A 717 20.87 -25.22 -21.29
N ARG A 718 21.05 -26.36 -21.97
CA ARG A 718 19.93 -27.16 -22.52
C ARG A 718 19.12 -27.89 -21.47
N GLU A 719 19.74 -28.35 -20.39
CA GLU A 719 19.04 -28.97 -19.25
C GLU A 719 18.07 -27.97 -18.61
N ASN A 720 18.52 -26.73 -18.37
CA ASN A 720 17.79 -25.67 -17.68
C ASN A 720 17.11 -24.66 -18.64
N TYR A 721 16.89 -25.04 -19.90
CA TYR A 721 16.49 -24.12 -20.98
C TYR A 721 15.20 -23.34 -20.69
N ALA A 722 14.21 -23.97 -20.05
CA ALA A 722 12.93 -23.33 -19.69
C ALA A 722 13.13 -22.24 -18.64
N GLU A 723 13.86 -22.54 -17.57
CA GLU A 723 14.15 -21.60 -16.48
C GLU A 723 15.01 -20.44 -16.97
N LEU A 724 16.05 -20.70 -17.75
CA LEU A 724 16.98 -19.67 -18.20
C LEU A 724 16.35 -18.70 -19.20
N LEU A 725 15.55 -19.19 -20.15
CA LEU A 725 14.94 -18.33 -21.17
C LEU A 725 13.75 -17.52 -20.65
N THR A 726 13.16 -17.92 -19.52
CA THR A 726 12.10 -17.16 -18.83
C THR A 726 12.64 -16.28 -17.70
N PHE A 727 13.93 -16.41 -17.37
CA PHE A 727 14.59 -15.56 -16.38
C PHE A 727 14.83 -14.15 -16.95
N LYS A 728 14.12 -13.18 -16.38
CA LYS A 728 14.33 -11.76 -16.68
C LYS A 728 15.52 -11.25 -15.86
N VAL A 729 16.55 -10.74 -16.54
CA VAL A 729 17.55 -9.89 -15.88
C VAL A 729 16.87 -8.58 -15.49
N GLU A 730 16.92 -8.25 -14.21
CA GLU A 730 16.22 -7.07 -13.69
C GLU A 730 16.77 -5.77 -14.25
N ASN A 731 15.92 -4.74 -14.25
CA ASN A 731 16.31 -3.40 -14.62
C ASN A 731 17.20 -2.82 -13.51
N LYS A 732 18.21 -2.05 -13.90
CA LYS A 732 18.97 -1.25 -12.96
C LYS A 732 18.15 -0.03 -12.59
N VAL A 733 18.06 0.26 -11.29
CA VAL A 733 17.50 1.49 -10.75
C VAL A 733 18.61 2.15 -9.95
N VAL A 734 18.88 3.42 -10.23
CA VAL A 734 19.79 4.26 -9.43
C VAL A 734 19.03 5.51 -9.03
N ILE A 735 19.00 5.80 -7.73
CA ILE A 735 18.37 7.01 -7.21
C ILE A 735 19.46 7.97 -6.75
N ASN A 736 19.50 9.15 -7.35
CA ASN A 736 20.39 10.25 -6.98
C ASN A 736 19.61 11.29 -6.18
N TYR A 737 20.16 11.71 -5.04
CA TYR A 737 19.67 12.84 -4.25
C TYR A 737 20.73 13.93 -4.19
N ASN A 738 20.36 15.17 -4.53
CA ASN A 738 21.25 16.33 -4.66
C ASN A 738 22.53 16.03 -5.48
N GLY A 739 22.37 15.31 -6.60
CA GLY A 739 23.45 14.96 -7.52
C GLY A 739 24.39 13.84 -7.04
N LYS A 740 24.05 13.13 -5.96
CA LYS A 740 24.79 11.97 -5.46
C LYS A 740 23.88 10.75 -5.32
N SER A 741 24.39 9.59 -5.73
CA SER A 741 23.67 8.32 -5.58
C SER A 741 23.44 7.96 -4.11
N LEU A 742 22.24 7.43 -3.78
CA LEU A 742 21.82 7.10 -2.41
C LEU A 742 22.76 6.11 -1.71
N ASP A 743 23.40 5.21 -2.46
CA ASP A 743 24.40 4.26 -1.96
C ASP A 743 25.67 4.94 -1.40
N LYS A 744 25.96 6.18 -1.79
CA LYS A 744 27.10 6.98 -1.31
C LYS A 744 26.78 7.84 -0.09
N HIS A 745 25.52 7.89 0.35
CA HIS A 745 25.10 8.62 1.54
C HIS A 745 25.28 7.77 2.81
N SER A 746 25.41 8.45 3.97
CA SER A 746 25.32 7.75 5.26
C SER A 746 23.92 7.14 5.42
N LEU A 747 23.78 6.15 6.31
CA LEU A 747 22.49 5.49 6.55
C LEU A 747 21.37 6.49 6.88
N GLY A 748 21.64 7.43 7.79
CA GLY A 748 20.67 8.47 8.17
C GLY A 748 20.35 9.44 7.02
N GLN A 749 21.34 9.86 6.24
CA GLN A 749 21.11 10.74 5.09
C GLN A 749 20.28 10.05 4.01
N ARG A 750 20.51 8.75 3.77
CA ARG A 750 19.75 7.96 2.82
C ARG A 750 18.31 7.80 3.26
N ALA A 751 18.06 7.41 4.52
CA ALA A 751 16.72 7.30 5.06
C ALA A 751 15.97 8.64 4.99
N SER A 752 16.66 9.76 5.22
CA SER A 752 16.05 11.10 5.14
C SER A 752 15.66 11.47 3.72
N ALA A 753 16.59 11.29 2.77
CA ALA A 753 16.31 11.51 1.35
C ALA A 753 15.12 10.68 0.88
N LEU A 754 14.97 9.45 1.37
CA LEU A 754 13.83 8.58 1.07
C LEU A 754 12.52 9.09 1.67
N ILE A 755 12.50 9.48 2.94
CA ILE A 755 11.29 10.05 3.55
C ILE A 755 10.91 11.35 2.84
N LEU A 756 11.84 12.27 2.64
CA LEU A 756 11.60 13.52 1.91
C LEU A 756 11.05 13.26 0.52
N PHE A 757 11.62 12.29 -0.20
CA PHE A 757 11.11 11.87 -1.49
C PHE A 757 9.66 11.36 -1.41
N LEU A 758 9.35 10.48 -0.46
CA LEU A 758 8.00 9.96 -0.26
C LEU A 758 7.00 11.06 0.08
N LEU A 759 7.42 12.04 0.88
CA LEU A 759 6.62 13.22 1.23
C LEU A 759 6.41 14.15 0.03
N ALA A 760 7.39 14.24 -0.86
CA ALA A 760 7.27 15.03 -2.10
C ALA A 760 6.36 14.36 -3.15
N GLN A 761 6.17 13.04 -3.09
CA GLN A 761 5.31 12.30 -4.02
C GLN A 761 3.82 12.51 -3.71
N LYS A 762 3.16 13.39 -4.47
CA LYS A 762 1.73 13.72 -4.33
C LYS A 762 0.74 12.64 -4.81
N ASP A 763 1.23 11.53 -5.35
CA ASP A 763 0.36 10.45 -5.85
C ASP A 763 -0.07 9.47 -4.73
N ASN A 764 0.55 9.57 -3.54
CA ASN A 764 0.27 8.70 -2.40
C ASN A 764 -0.46 9.45 -1.30
N ASP A 765 -1.53 8.84 -0.82
CA ASP A 765 -2.43 9.48 0.14
C ASP A 765 -2.15 9.05 1.58
N VAL A 766 -1.48 7.91 1.79
CA VAL A 766 -1.21 7.34 3.12
C VAL A 766 0.21 6.79 3.21
N LEU A 767 0.96 7.23 4.22
CA LEU A 767 2.31 6.77 4.55
C LEU A 767 2.33 6.16 5.96
N ILE A 768 2.80 4.91 6.04
CA ILE A 768 2.91 4.15 7.28
C ILE A 768 4.37 3.79 7.50
N ILE A 769 4.96 4.20 8.62
CA ILE A 769 6.36 3.91 8.96
C ILE A 769 6.47 3.42 10.41
N ASP A 770 7.09 2.25 10.60
CA ASP A 770 7.43 1.73 11.93
C ASP A 770 8.85 2.14 12.33
N GLN A 771 8.96 2.91 13.41
CA GLN A 771 10.20 3.37 14.05
C GLN A 771 11.16 4.07 13.07
N PRO A 772 10.75 5.19 12.44
CA PRO A 772 11.64 5.97 11.57
C PRO A 772 12.93 6.42 12.27
N GLU A 773 12.91 6.60 13.60
CA GLU A 773 14.07 6.97 14.41
C GLU A 773 15.15 5.90 14.54
N ASP A 774 14.87 4.63 14.22
CA ASP A 774 15.92 3.60 14.17
C ASP A 774 16.86 3.79 12.96
N ASP A 775 16.37 4.49 11.93
CA ASP A 775 17.07 4.71 10.67
C ASP A 775 17.55 6.17 10.50
N LEU A 776 17.08 7.10 11.34
CA LEU A 776 17.32 8.54 11.27
C LEU A 776 17.82 9.12 12.59
N ASP A 777 18.71 10.11 12.50
CA ASP A 777 19.10 10.89 13.68
C ASP A 777 18.07 11.99 14.01
N ASN A 778 18.08 12.43 15.27
CA ASN A 778 17.13 13.43 15.79
C ASN A 778 17.18 14.78 15.06
N GLN A 779 18.37 15.20 14.61
CA GLN A 779 18.51 16.49 13.94
C GLN A 779 17.83 16.44 12.59
N THR A 780 18.06 15.37 11.82
CA THR A 780 17.42 15.18 10.51
C THR A 780 15.91 14.98 10.61
N ILE A 781 15.42 14.25 11.64
CA ILE A 781 13.97 14.17 11.89
C ILE A 781 13.39 15.58 12.05
N TYR A 782 13.99 16.41 12.90
CA TYR A 782 13.48 17.75 13.17
C TYR A 782 13.61 18.72 11.99
N GLU A 783 14.79 18.80 11.37
CA GLU A 783 15.09 19.81 10.36
C GLU A 783 14.38 19.55 9.03
N ASP A 784 14.22 18.28 8.65
CA ASP A 784 13.78 17.89 7.32
C ASP A 784 12.40 17.23 7.36
N VAL A 785 12.22 16.18 8.16
CA VAL A 785 11.02 15.34 8.13
C VAL A 785 9.80 16.06 8.71
N ILE A 786 9.93 16.67 9.89
CA ILE A 786 8.81 17.35 10.57
C ILE A 786 8.23 18.49 9.73
N LYS A 787 9.09 19.27 9.07
CA LYS A 787 8.66 20.40 8.23
C LYS A 787 7.81 19.92 7.05
N GLU A 788 8.25 18.86 6.38
CA GLU A 788 7.52 18.30 5.25
C GLU A 788 6.23 17.59 5.67
N ILE A 789 6.21 16.92 6.83
CA ILE A 789 4.97 16.39 7.41
C ILE A 789 3.95 17.52 7.59
N LYS A 790 4.32 18.62 8.26
CA LYS A 790 3.42 19.76 8.49
C LYS A 790 2.87 20.36 7.20
N LYS A 791 3.71 20.51 6.17
CA LYS A 791 3.27 21.00 4.84
C LYS A 791 2.33 20.04 4.12
N SER A 792 2.49 18.74 4.34
CA SER A 792 1.74 17.69 3.64
C SER A 792 0.40 17.35 4.31
N LYS A 793 0.19 17.79 5.56
CA LYS A 793 -1.09 17.64 6.27
C LYS A 793 -2.27 18.14 5.42
N GLY A 794 -3.36 17.38 5.44
CA GLY A 794 -4.56 17.59 4.62
C GLY A 794 -4.46 17.05 3.18
N ASN A 795 -3.25 16.70 2.71
CA ASN A 795 -3.03 16.04 1.42
C ASN A 795 -2.42 14.64 1.57
N MET A 796 -2.06 14.23 2.78
CA MET A 796 -1.53 12.90 3.08
C MET A 796 -1.79 12.54 4.55
N GLN A 797 -2.14 11.27 4.80
CA GLN A 797 -2.22 10.69 6.13
C GLN A 797 -0.89 10.04 6.51
N PHE A 798 -0.46 10.28 7.75
CA PHE A 798 0.73 9.67 8.34
C PHE A 798 0.35 8.77 9.49
N ILE A 799 0.89 7.56 9.54
CA ILE A 799 0.73 6.63 10.65
C ILE A 799 2.10 6.13 11.06
N PHE A 800 2.62 6.63 12.18
CA PHE A 800 3.93 6.26 12.68
C PHE A 800 3.85 5.49 13.98
N ALA A 801 4.66 4.45 14.12
CA ALA A 801 5.01 3.91 15.43
C ALA A 801 6.35 4.52 15.83
N THR A 802 6.42 5.18 16.99
CA THR A 802 7.64 5.89 17.39
C THR A 802 7.82 5.92 18.90
N HIS A 803 9.09 6.02 19.33
CA HIS A 803 9.48 6.36 20.69
C HIS A 803 10.22 7.71 20.77
N ASN A 804 10.22 8.49 19.68
CA ASN A 804 10.86 9.80 19.58
C ASN A 804 9.83 10.92 19.76
N ALA A 805 9.97 11.75 20.80
CA ALA A 805 9.04 12.84 21.10
C ALA A 805 8.98 13.92 20.00
N ASN A 806 10.01 14.08 19.18
CA ASN A 806 10.03 15.08 18.11
C ASN A 806 8.89 14.85 17.10
N ILE A 807 8.50 13.59 16.85
CA ILE A 807 7.48 13.26 15.86
C ILE A 807 6.06 13.66 16.32
N PRO A 808 5.54 13.17 17.46
CA PRO A 808 4.21 13.57 17.90
C PRO A 808 4.17 15.03 18.36
N VAL A 809 5.18 15.52 19.10
CA VAL A 809 5.16 16.86 19.71
C VAL A 809 5.45 17.95 18.69
N LEU A 810 6.60 17.89 18.02
CA LEU A 810 6.99 18.93 17.08
C LEU A 810 6.30 18.78 15.73
N GLY A 811 5.83 17.57 15.39
CA GLY A 811 4.94 17.32 14.25
C GLY A 811 3.48 17.72 14.46
N ASP A 812 3.10 18.14 15.68
CA ASP A 812 1.75 18.55 16.04
C ASP A 812 0.70 17.45 15.76
N SER A 813 0.87 16.26 16.33
CA SER A 813 0.03 15.11 15.97
C SER A 813 -1.44 15.30 16.33
N GLU A 814 -2.32 15.06 15.36
CA GLU A 814 -3.76 15.11 15.60
C GLU A 814 -4.23 13.95 16.48
N LYS A 815 -3.62 12.77 16.34
CA LYS A 815 -3.99 11.57 17.09
C LYS A 815 -2.77 10.83 17.63
N VAL A 816 -2.74 10.62 18.93
CA VAL A 816 -1.72 9.83 19.63
C VAL A 816 -2.38 8.62 20.28
N MET A 817 -1.73 7.46 20.17
CA MET A 817 -2.16 6.16 20.69
C MET A 817 -1.06 5.58 21.56
N SER A 818 -1.21 5.74 22.88
CA SER A 818 -0.34 5.17 23.89
C SER A 818 -0.63 3.68 24.04
N CYS A 819 0.32 2.86 23.62
CA CYS A 819 0.25 1.41 23.65
C CYS A 819 1.00 0.89 24.88
N ALA A 820 0.36 -0.01 25.62
CA ALA A 820 0.96 -0.77 26.71
C ALA A 820 0.64 -2.27 26.54
N PHE A 821 1.50 -3.12 27.08
CA PHE A 821 1.32 -4.56 27.07
C PHE A 821 1.31 -5.07 28.51
N ASP A 822 0.21 -5.68 28.93
CA ASP A 822 0.01 -6.21 30.27
C ASP A 822 -0.67 -7.59 30.19
N ASP A 823 -0.19 -8.55 30.99
CA ASP A 823 -0.75 -9.90 31.14
C ASP A 823 -1.32 -10.53 29.84
N ASN A 824 -0.51 -10.54 28.79
CA ASN A 824 -0.80 -11.05 27.43
C ASN A 824 -1.72 -10.23 26.53
N ASN A 825 -2.29 -9.12 27.00
CA ASN A 825 -3.14 -8.23 26.23
C ASN A 825 -2.42 -6.91 25.90
N ILE A 826 -2.73 -6.35 24.73
CA ILE A 826 -2.32 -4.98 24.41
C ILE A 826 -3.46 -4.06 24.84
N SER A 827 -3.17 -2.99 25.57
CA SER A 827 -4.12 -1.92 25.85
C SER A 827 -3.70 -0.66 25.11
N VAL A 828 -4.65 0.07 24.56
CA VAL A 828 -4.38 1.33 23.86
C VAL A 828 -5.23 2.44 24.42
N GLN A 829 -4.56 3.50 24.86
CA GLN A 829 -5.18 4.76 25.23
C GLN A 829 -4.97 5.77 24.10
N SER A 830 -6.04 6.41 23.63
CA SER A 830 -5.96 7.30 22.47
C SER A 830 -6.60 8.66 22.73
N GLY A 831 -6.05 9.69 22.11
CA GLY A 831 -6.53 11.06 22.21
C GLY A 831 -5.73 11.99 21.31
N ALA A 832 -6.09 13.27 21.30
CA ALA A 832 -5.28 14.30 20.66
C ALA A 832 -4.08 14.68 21.54
N ILE A 833 -3.06 15.32 20.95
CA ILE A 833 -1.92 15.85 21.71
C ILE A 833 -2.32 16.89 22.76
N ASP A 834 -3.49 17.51 22.59
CA ASP A 834 -4.04 18.51 23.50
C ASP A 834 -4.71 17.90 24.75
N SER A 835 -4.87 16.58 24.78
CA SER A 835 -5.50 15.91 25.92
C SER A 835 -4.50 15.79 27.07
N PRO A 836 -4.84 16.23 28.30
CA PRO A 836 -3.93 16.20 29.44
C PRO A 836 -3.38 14.79 29.73
N GLN A 837 -4.21 13.77 29.54
CA GLN A 837 -3.82 12.39 29.74
C GLN A 837 -2.82 11.91 28.68
N ILE A 838 -2.96 12.33 27.42
CA ILE A 838 -2.01 12.01 26.36
C ILE A 838 -0.69 12.75 26.54
N GLN A 839 -0.71 14.01 26.97
CA GLN A 839 0.50 14.77 27.29
C GLN A 839 1.30 14.06 28.40
N LYS A 840 0.61 13.61 29.44
CA LYS A 840 1.21 12.81 30.51
C LYS A 840 1.82 11.50 29.99
N ASP A 841 1.10 10.79 29.11
CA ASP A 841 1.62 9.57 28.49
C ASP A 841 2.88 9.83 27.66
N ILE A 842 2.90 10.89 26.85
CA ILE A 842 4.07 11.32 26.07
C ILE A 842 5.27 11.57 26.98
N VAL A 843 5.11 12.39 28.02
CA VAL A 843 6.21 12.72 28.95
C VAL A 843 6.70 11.46 29.68
N ASN A 844 5.81 10.60 30.14
CA ASN A 844 6.19 9.37 30.83
C ASN A 844 6.93 8.38 29.93
N ILE A 845 6.44 8.17 28.71
CA ILE A 845 6.97 7.16 27.79
C ILE A 845 8.24 7.64 27.09
N MET A 846 8.26 8.88 26.61
CA MET A 846 9.28 9.37 25.68
C MET A 846 10.34 10.23 26.38
N GLU A 847 9.96 10.94 27.44
CA GLU A 847 10.88 11.81 28.20
C GLU A 847 11.40 11.13 29.48
N GLY A 848 10.89 9.95 29.82
CA GLY A 848 11.25 9.22 31.05
C GLY A 848 10.59 9.79 32.31
N GLY A 849 9.47 10.51 32.15
CA GLY A 849 8.67 11.06 33.24
C GLY A 849 9.00 12.51 33.60
N ASP A 850 8.09 13.12 34.37
CA ASP A 850 8.14 14.54 34.75
C ASP A 850 9.45 14.92 35.46
N GLU A 851 9.96 14.05 36.33
CA GLU A 851 11.22 14.30 37.05
C GLU A 851 12.41 14.40 36.09
N ALA A 852 12.52 13.45 35.15
CA ALA A 852 13.62 13.41 34.19
C ALA A 852 13.56 14.62 33.23
N PHE A 853 12.37 14.94 32.73
CA PHE A 853 12.15 16.10 31.88
C PHE A 853 12.52 17.41 32.59
N ASN A 854 11.98 17.65 33.78
CA ASN A 854 12.24 18.89 34.53
C ASN A 854 13.72 19.01 34.94
N ARG A 855 14.39 17.90 35.27
CA ARG A 855 15.83 17.90 35.54
C ARG A 855 16.63 18.31 34.31
N ARG A 856 16.30 17.80 33.11
CA ARG A 856 16.93 18.22 31.85
C ARG A 856 16.67 19.70 31.57
N LYS A 857 15.42 20.15 31.68
CA LYS A 857 15.03 21.56 31.51
C LYS A 857 15.85 22.47 32.42
N ASN A 858 15.93 22.16 33.72
CA ASN A 858 16.72 22.93 34.68
C ASN A 858 18.21 23.00 34.30
N ILE A 859 18.80 21.89 33.86
CA ILE A 859 20.20 21.87 33.38
C ILE A 859 20.36 22.78 32.15
N TYR A 860 19.45 22.70 31.18
CA TYR A 860 19.49 23.52 29.96
C TYR A 860 19.27 25.01 30.24
N SER A 861 18.39 25.36 31.17
CA SER A 861 18.20 26.74 31.61
C SER A 861 19.45 27.28 32.33
N ILE A 862 20.16 26.45 33.12
CA ILE A 862 21.48 26.82 33.70
C ILE A 862 22.52 27.09 32.60
N TRP A 863 22.51 26.29 31.53
CA TRP A 863 23.37 26.49 30.36
C TRP A 863 23.00 27.72 29.53
N ASN A 864 21.92 28.43 29.88
CA ASN A 864 21.38 29.57 29.14
C ASN A 864 21.15 29.26 27.66
N VAL A 865 20.74 28.02 27.33
CA VAL A 865 20.40 27.66 25.93
C VAL A 865 19.31 28.58 25.38
N GLU A 866 18.45 29.10 26.26
CA GLU A 866 17.39 30.09 25.96
C GLU A 866 17.92 31.49 25.55
N LYS A 867 19.16 31.87 25.93
CA LYS A 867 19.77 33.17 25.61
C LYS A 867 20.79 33.10 24.46
N GLY A 868 20.97 31.92 23.86
CA GLY A 868 21.88 31.70 22.74
C GLY A 868 21.19 31.90 21.40
N LYS A 869 20.69 33.11 21.10
CA LYS A 869 20.41 33.59 19.73
C LYS A 869 20.62 35.10 19.66
#